data_AF-A0A1G6LN10-F1
#
_entry.id   AF-A0A1G6LN10-F1
#
_cell.length_a   1.000
_cell.length_b   1.000
_cell.length_c   1.000
_cell.angle_alpha   90.00
_cell.angle_beta   90.00
_cell.angle_gamma   90.00
#
_symmetry.space_group_name_H-M   'P 1'
#
loop_
_entity.id
_entity.type
_entity.pdbx_description
1 polymer ?
#
loop_
_entity_poly.entity_id
_entity_poly.type
_entity_poly.pdbx_seq_one_letter_code
_entity_poly.pdbx_strand_id
1 'polypeptide(L)'
;MTLSVKELSEEIERCIEKNPNYELTTKQLESIHQLSAQHQAVVWLLLGLLYENVGNNKDAEQAYKNVKQEDDKEKYGKAQLYLGMLYKEQGKSHEAEQAYQQVKREDNKEAYAKSQFSLGLLYQENGKLAEAEQAYQQVKREDNKEAYAKSQFSLGLLYQENGKLAEAEQAYQQVKREDNKEAYVKAHLNLGVLYKQQGKLDEAEQAYKTIKREDRKESYAKAQMNLGILYKQQGKLDEAEQAYKTIKREDSAKHYAYAQWNLAFLHFAQTSKVNCGYLRRILLSDDAKTYAEAQYELAKYYKSIGKISQVIEHWENIKAIHSRKTYEKVIYPLYIYRKIQQHRTHKRWLEIFDKVDEIKKLLLIDPIHEGEIAHYTLPDIAKILLANETCGFGQVSPMRLSTIDLMNDPTEGALLNRFLGLDTRYVRTEDKAFISCFTFHHDSLNQFRLYGKNEQKEATGVSLVLNHEYFSSDSITNNIRTTNISEKIENDALKDSKSMISEISTKDEIAVKENDEPLDNIKEIAKPKCLEMKLPLYRCIYFDSDSELIKVAHREEWTFCRKEGRAQSKNWAEYEQYIKQVEKDCSVKLEELKQLVSQVYKSIKKDVEGQQDQAELLAEILLPIRYLMKHMAFKEEQECRIVYVTQWNDDVIQYDAEHSKRFYINYGQDMVKHLQKIYLAPYAQQERNMFEYIVAHAQQNGRTEQDIKVRLSHNPFRQYS
;
A
#
# COMPACT_ATOMS: atom_id res chain seq x y z
N MET A 1 -61.21 18.30 -27.48
CA MET A 1 -60.56 17.51 -28.55
C MET A 1 -60.11 16.22 -27.92
N THR A 2 -60.86 15.14 -28.14
CA THR A 2 -60.49 13.79 -27.72
C THR A 2 -59.34 13.34 -28.60
N LEU A 3 -58.14 13.22 -28.01
CA LEU A 3 -57.01 12.56 -28.67
C LEU A 3 -57.46 11.17 -29.09
N SER A 4 -57.17 10.78 -30.32
CA SER A 4 -57.36 9.42 -30.79
C SER A 4 -56.49 8.46 -29.94
N VAL A 5 -56.89 7.18 -29.88
CA VAL A 5 -56.19 6.12 -29.14
C VAL A 5 -54.69 6.08 -29.48
N LYS A 6 -54.36 6.31 -30.76
CA LYS A 6 -52.99 6.39 -31.25
C LYS A 6 -52.24 7.59 -30.70
N GLU A 7 -52.86 8.77 -30.67
CA GLU A 7 -52.25 9.99 -30.13
C GLU A 7 -52.04 9.90 -28.61
N LEU A 8 -52.97 9.28 -27.87
CA LEU A 8 -52.83 9.08 -26.43
C LEU A 8 -51.71 8.10 -26.09
N SER A 9 -51.58 7.01 -26.86
CA SER A 9 -50.50 6.03 -26.73
C SER A 9 -49.13 6.64 -27.07
N GLU A 10 -49.04 7.38 -28.18
CA GLU A 10 -47.79 8.05 -28.59
C GLU A 10 -47.39 9.15 -27.59
N GLU A 11 -48.36 9.83 -26.98
CA GLU A 11 -48.09 10.85 -25.96
C GLU A 11 -47.63 10.25 -24.64
N ILE A 12 -48.21 9.13 -24.20
CA ILE A 12 -47.76 8.40 -23.01
C ILE A 12 -46.37 7.79 -23.23
N GLU A 13 -46.13 7.15 -24.38
CA GLU A 13 -44.80 6.63 -24.72
C GLU A 13 -43.76 7.74 -24.76
N ARG A 14 -44.09 8.89 -25.38
CA ARG A 14 -43.21 10.06 -25.43
C ARG A 14 -42.95 10.66 -24.04
N CYS A 15 -43.93 10.62 -23.14
CA CYS A 15 -43.79 11.11 -21.76
C CYS A 15 -42.90 10.19 -20.91
N ILE A 16 -43.06 8.87 -21.04
CA ILE A 16 -42.21 7.87 -20.36
C ILE A 16 -40.79 7.88 -20.94
N GLU A 17 -40.63 7.99 -22.26
CA GLU A 17 -39.31 8.09 -22.90
C GLU A 17 -38.54 9.36 -22.49
N LYS A 18 -39.24 10.48 -22.24
CA LYS A 18 -38.64 11.75 -21.81
C LYS A 18 -38.40 11.85 -20.31
N ASN A 19 -39.23 11.21 -19.50
CA ASN A 19 -39.11 11.18 -18.05
C ASN A 19 -39.45 9.76 -17.56
N PRO A 20 -38.44 8.94 -17.25
CA PRO A 20 -38.67 7.59 -16.73
C PRO A 20 -39.54 7.55 -15.46
N ASN A 21 -39.54 8.66 -14.69
CA ASN A 21 -40.34 8.85 -13.48
C ASN A 21 -41.69 9.56 -13.76
N TYR A 22 -42.23 9.46 -14.98
CA TYR A 22 -43.52 10.06 -15.32
C TYR A 22 -44.66 9.31 -14.62
N GLU A 23 -45.23 9.92 -13.58
CA GLU A 23 -46.42 9.41 -12.90
C GLU A 23 -47.68 9.69 -13.72
N LEU A 24 -48.33 8.63 -14.19
CA LEU A 24 -49.67 8.72 -14.75
C LEU A 24 -50.71 8.79 -13.62
N THR A 25 -51.65 9.72 -13.73
CA THR A 25 -52.80 9.79 -12.82
C THR A 25 -53.65 8.51 -12.90
N THR A 26 -54.35 8.16 -11.81
CA THR A 26 -55.31 7.04 -11.79
C THR A 26 -56.35 7.09 -12.93
N LYS A 27 -56.71 8.29 -13.38
CA LYS A 27 -57.55 8.51 -14.58
C LYS A 27 -56.90 8.06 -15.89
N GLN A 28 -55.59 8.22 -16.04
CA GLN A 28 -54.87 7.75 -17.22
C GLN A 28 -54.73 6.21 -17.21
N LEU A 29 -54.58 5.59 -16.04
CA LEU A 29 -54.64 4.12 -15.86
C LEU A 29 -56.01 3.55 -16.25
N GLU A 30 -57.10 4.16 -15.79
CA GLU A 30 -58.47 3.80 -16.22
C GLU A 30 -58.65 3.97 -17.73
N SER A 31 -58.06 5.02 -18.31
CA SER A 31 -58.10 5.27 -19.76
C SER A 31 -57.31 4.22 -20.55
N ILE A 32 -56.17 3.74 -20.04
CA ILE A 32 -55.36 2.66 -20.63
C ILE A 32 -56.13 1.33 -20.60
N HIS A 33 -56.82 1.01 -19.50
CA HIS A 33 -57.67 -0.18 -19.39
C HIS A 33 -58.90 -0.14 -20.32
N GLN A 34 -59.34 1.06 -20.74
CA GLN A 34 -60.43 1.25 -21.69
C GLN A 34 -59.98 1.22 -23.16
N LEU A 35 -58.68 1.08 -23.45
CA LEU A 35 -58.17 0.97 -24.81
C LEU A 35 -58.66 -0.33 -25.48
N SER A 36 -59.02 -0.22 -26.77
CA SER A 36 -59.61 -1.31 -27.56
C SER A 36 -58.76 -2.59 -27.58
N ALA A 37 -59.40 -3.76 -27.71
CA ALA A 37 -58.73 -5.06 -27.92
C ALA A 37 -57.70 -5.07 -29.08
N GLN A 38 -57.84 -4.15 -30.05
CA GLN A 38 -56.89 -4.01 -31.18
C GLN A 38 -55.52 -3.44 -30.81
N HIS A 39 -55.33 -2.90 -29.59
CA HIS A 39 -54.07 -2.29 -29.13
C HIS A 39 -53.52 -2.98 -27.87
N GLN A 40 -53.86 -4.25 -27.66
CA GLN A 40 -53.60 -4.99 -26.43
C GLN A 40 -52.10 -5.09 -26.07
N ALA A 41 -51.21 -5.22 -27.06
CA ALA A 41 -49.75 -5.27 -26.85
C ALA A 41 -49.18 -3.97 -26.25
N VAL A 42 -49.70 -2.81 -26.70
CA VAL A 42 -49.30 -1.49 -26.19
C VAL A 42 -49.76 -1.31 -24.75
N VAL A 43 -51.01 -1.69 -24.46
CA VAL A 43 -51.59 -1.63 -23.11
C VAL A 43 -50.75 -2.44 -22.12
N TRP A 44 -50.39 -3.68 -22.47
CA TRP A 44 -49.58 -4.54 -21.61
C TRP A 44 -48.16 -4.02 -21.39
N LEU A 45 -47.51 -3.49 -22.43
CA LEU A 45 -46.19 -2.87 -22.28
C LEU A 45 -46.22 -1.68 -21.31
N LEU A 46 -47.21 -0.79 -21.46
CA LEU A 46 -47.37 0.38 -20.59
C LEU A 46 -47.70 -0.02 -19.15
N LEU A 47 -48.57 -1.01 -18.94
CA LEU A 47 -48.86 -1.54 -17.61
C LEU A 47 -47.61 -2.13 -16.95
N GLY A 48 -46.77 -2.83 -17.71
CA GLY A 48 -45.50 -3.37 -17.20
C GLY A 48 -44.57 -2.28 -16.66
N LEU A 49 -44.33 -1.24 -17.46
CA LEU A 49 -43.51 -0.08 -17.09
C LEU A 49 -44.06 0.65 -15.85
N LEU A 50 -45.39 0.73 -15.75
CA LEU A 50 -46.06 1.37 -14.62
C LEU A 50 -45.92 0.57 -13.33
N TYR A 51 -46.14 -0.74 -13.38
CA TYR A 51 -45.99 -1.59 -12.22
C TYR A 51 -44.55 -1.59 -11.71
N GLU A 52 -43.56 -1.56 -12.61
CA GLU A 52 -42.14 -1.43 -12.27
C GLU A 52 -41.85 -0.11 -11.53
N ASN A 53 -42.37 1.01 -12.03
CA ASN A 53 -42.23 2.33 -11.38
C ASN A 53 -42.84 2.38 -9.96
N VAL A 54 -43.90 1.61 -9.69
CA VAL A 54 -44.56 1.53 -8.37
C VAL A 54 -43.90 0.44 -7.49
N GLY A 55 -42.86 -0.25 -7.99
CA GLY A 55 -42.15 -1.33 -7.30
C GLY A 55 -42.91 -2.65 -7.26
N ASN A 56 -43.99 -2.79 -8.03
CA ASN A 56 -44.79 -4.01 -8.13
C ASN A 56 -44.24 -4.94 -9.21
N ASN A 57 -43.09 -5.55 -8.91
CA ASN A 57 -42.34 -6.38 -9.84
C ASN A 57 -43.11 -7.62 -10.34
N LYS A 58 -44.07 -8.14 -9.57
CA LYS A 58 -44.87 -9.31 -9.96
C LYS A 58 -45.86 -8.99 -11.08
N ASP A 59 -46.58 -7.89 -10.92
CA ASP A 59 -47.56 -7.46 -11.93
C ASP A 59 -46.85 -6.89 -13.16
N ALA A 60 -45.68 -6.26 -12.98
CA ALA A 60 -44.81 -5.84 -14.07
C ALA A 60 -44.35 -7.03 -14.93
N GLU A 61 -43.83 -8.08 -14.29
CA GLU A 61 -43.42 -9.31 -14.95
C GLU A 61 -44.57 -9.94 -15.75
N GLN A 62 -45.75 -10.02 -15.14
CA GLN A 62 -46.92 -10.60 -15.81
C GLN A 62 -47.40 -9.76 -16.99
N ALA A 63 -47.39 -8.43 -16.85
CA ALA A 63 -47.76 -7.51 -17.91
C ALA A 63 -46.81 -7.63 -19.11
N TYR A 64 -45.49 -7.67 -18.90
CA TYR A 64 -44.54 -7.88 -19.99
C TYR A 64 -44.72 -9.25 -20.68
N LYS A 65 -45.02 -10.32 -19.92
CA LYS A 65 -45.30 -11.67 -20.47
C LYS A 65 -46.61 -11.74 -21.28
N ASN A 66 -47.54 -10.83 -21.05
CA ASN A 66 -48.81 -10.76 -21.76
C ASN A 66 -48.67 -10.13 -23.16
N VAL A 67 -47.58 -9.41 -23.45
CA VAL A 67 -47.27 -8.94 -24.80
C VAL A 67 -46.86 -10.14 -25.66
N LYS A 68 -47.59 -10.41 -26.76
CA LYS A 68 -47.26 -11.51 -27.70
C LYS A 68 -46.63 -10.97 -28.98
N GLN A 69 -45.69 -11.74 -29.53
CA GLN A 69 -44.98 -11.38 -30.76
C GLN A 69 -45.90 -11.30 -31.99
N GLU A 70 -46.97 -12.10 -32.00
CA GLU A 70 -47.99 -12.10 -33.06
C GLU A 70 -48.90 -10.86 -33.02
N ASP A 71 -49.09 -10.27 -31.85
CA ASP A 71 -49.93 -9.07 -31.65
C ASP A 71 -49.20 -7.82 -32.14
N ASP A 72 -47.95 -7.65 -31.72
CA ASP A 72 -47.09 -6.54 -32.13
C ASP A 72 -45.62 -6.90 -31.90
N LYS A 73 -44.89 -7.10 -33.00
CA LYS A 73 -43.45 -7.44 -32.97
C LYS A 73 -42.60 -6.36 -32.31
N GLU A 74 -42.90 -5.09 -32.58
CA GLU A 74 -42.11 -3.98 -32.09
C GLU A 74 -42.25 -3.84 -30.57
N LYS A 75 -43.48 -3.92 -30.06
CA LYS A 75 -43.78 -3.85 -28.63
C LYS A 75 -43.34 -5.11 -27.90
N TYR A 76 -43.45 -6.29 -28.52
CA TYR A 76 -42.90 -7.52 -27.98
C TYR A 76 -41.40 -7.41 -27.72
N GLY A 77 -40.64 -6.88 -28.70
CA GLY A 77 -39.20 -6.65 -28.52
C GLY A 77 -38.88 -5.72 -27.35
N LYS A 78 -39.64 -4.62 -27.17
CA LYS A 78 -39.50 -3.73 -26.01
C LYS A 78 -39.86 -4.44 -24.70
N ALA A 79 -40.97 -5.19 -24.67
CA ALA A 79 -41.42 -5.91 -23.47
C ALA A 79 -40.41 -6.96 -23.00
N GLN A 80 -39.81 -7.72 -23.93
CA GLN A 80 -38.77 -8.70 -23.59
C GLN A 80 -37.48 -8.04 -23.08
N LEU A 81 -37.08 -6.88 -23.64
CA LEU A 81 -35.96 -6.09 -23.12
C LEU A 81 -36.21 -5.69 -21.65
N TYR A 82 -37.37 -5.10 -21.35
CA TYR A 82 -37.70 -4.66 -19.99
C TYR A 82 -37.88 -5.83 -19.02
N LEU A 83 -38.48 -6.93 -19.47
CA LEU A 83 -38.56 -8.16 -18.70
C LEU A 83 -37.16 -8.70 -18.33
N GLY A 84 -36.21 -8.66 -19.26
CA GLY A 84 -34.82 -9.04 -18.98
C GLY A 84 -34.13 -8.11 -17.98
N MET A 85 -34.38 -6.80 -18.05
CA MET A 85 -33.87 -5.82 -17.09
C MET A 85 -34.42 -6.09 -15.69
N LEU A 86 -35.74 -6.28 -15.59
CA LEU A 86 -36.43 -6.61 -14.35
C LEU A 86 -35.90 -7.90 -13.71
N TYR A 87 -35.65 -8.95 -14.52
CA TYR A 87 -35.05 -10.19 -14.01
C TYR A 87 -33.60 -10.00 -13.54
N LYS A 88 -32.81 -9.19 -14.25
CA LYS A 88 -31.45 -8.88 -13.82
C LYS A 88 -31.43 -8.19 -12.46
N GLU A 89 -32.31 -7.21 -12.24
CA GLU A 89 -32.45 -6.51 -10.95
C GLU A 89 -32.85 -7.44 -9.80
N GLN A 90 -33.65 -8.48 -10.10
CA GLN A 90 -34.04 -9.52 -9.14
C GLN A 90 -32.95 -10.58 -8.90
N GLY A 91 -31.79 -10.51 -9.57
CA GLY A 91 -30.74 -11.52 -9.52
C GLY A 91 -31.09 -12.83 -10.25
N LYS A 92 -32.15 -12.84 -11.08
CA LYS A 92 -32.59 -13.97 -11.88
C LYS A 92 -31.85 -14.01 -13.22
N SER A 93 -30.56 -14.34 -13.17
CA SER A 93 -29.66 -14.25 -14.33
C SER A 93 -30.08 -15.15 -15.50
N HIS A 94 -30.63 -16.34 -15.23
CA HIS A 94 -31.02 -17.26 -16.31
C HIS A 94 -32.26 -16.77 -17.06
N GLU A 95 -33.25 -16.28 -16.32
CA GLU A 95 -34.47 -15.71 -16.89
C GLU A 95 -34.20 -14.40 -17.62
N ALA A 96 -33.27 -13.58 -17.11
CA ALA A 96 -32.80 -12.38 -17.80
C ALA A 96 -32.15 -12.71 -19.14
N GLU A 97 -31.24 -13.70 -19.16
CA GLU A 97 -30.61 -14.20 -20.39
C GLU A 97 -31.66 -14.64 -21.42
N GLN A 98 -32.62 -15.46 -21.00
CA GLN A 98 -33.69 -15.94 -21.88
C GLN A 98 -34.50 -14.78 -22.46
N ALA A 99 -34.93 -13.83 -21.64
CA ALA A 99 -35.73 -12.68 -22.08
C ALA A 99 -34.97 -11.82 -23.11
N TYR A 100 -33.69 -11.53 -22.87
CA TYR A 100 -32.88 -10.78 -23.84
C TYR A 100 -32.70 -11.52 -25.17
N GLN A 101 -32.53 -12.85 -25.15
CA GLN A 101 -32.38 -13.67 -26.36
C GLN A 101 -33.67 -13.75 -27.21
N GLN A 102 -34.85 -13.53 -26.62
CA GLN A 102 -36.11 -13.50 -27.36
C GLN A 102 -36.25 -12.25 -28.26
N VAL A 103 -35.48 -11.19 -28.00
CA VAL A 103 -35.54 -9.98 -28.83
C VAL A 103 -34.82 -10.23 -30.15
N LYS A 104 -35.55 -10.14 -31.26
CA LYS A 104 -34.98 -10.26 -32.61
C LYS A 104 -34.78 -8.88 -33.25
N ARG A 105 -33.67 -8.73 -33.97
CA ARG A 105 -33.34 -7.49 -34.69
C ARG A 105 -34.41 -7.06 -35.70
N GLU A 106 -35.07 -8.03 -36.33
CA GLU A 106 -36.15 -7.80 -37.31
C GLU A 106 -37.45 -7.29 -36.68
N ASP A 107 -37.68 -7.60 -35.40
CA ASP A 107 -38.86 -7.18 -34.67
C ASP A 107 -38.69 -5.76 -34.12
N ASN A 108 -37.53 -5.47 -33.52
CA ASN A 108 -37.19 -4.13 -33.04
C ASN A 108 -35.67 -3.94 -32.98
N LYS A 109 -35.11 -3.13 -33.88
CA LYS A 109 -33.67 -2.87 -33.97
C LYS A 109 -33.12 -2.22 -32.70
N GLU A 110 -33.82 -1.24 -32.15
CA GLU A 110 -33.38 -0.52 -30.96
C GLU A 110 -33.38 -1.42 -29.73
N ALA A 111 -34.49 -2.15 -29.50
CA ALA A 111 -34.61 -3.06 -28.38
C ALA A 111 -33.60 -4.20 -28.48
N TYR A 112 -33.35 -4.71 -29.70
CA TYR A 112 -32.31 -5.70 -29.95
C TYR A 112 -30.93 -5.19 -29.57
N ALA A 113 -30.55 -3.99 -30.02
CA ALA A 113 -29.27 -3.38 -29.67
C ALA A 113 -29.09 -3.22 -28.15
N LYS A 114 -30.13 -2.76 -27.45
CA LYS A 114 -30.12 -2.65 -25.99
C LYS A 114 -30.06 -4.02 -25.29
N SER A 115 -30.80 -5.02 -25.76
CA SER A 115 -30.78 -6.38 -25.21
C SER A 115 -29.43 -7.06 -25.40
N GLN A 116 -28.80 -6.91 -26.57
CA GLN A 116 -27.46 -7.46 -26.83
C GLN A 116 -26.39 -6.80 -25.95
N PHE A 117 -26.46 -5.49 -25.73
CA PHE A 117 -25.58 -4.82 -24.77
C PHE A 117 -25.81 -5.36 -23.33
N SER A 118 -27.07 -5.47 -22.89
CA SER A 118 -27.41 -6.02 -21.56
C SER A 118 -26.98 -7.47 -21.38
N LEU A 119 -27.13 -8.28 -22.44
CA LEU A 119 -26.68 -9.67 -22.48
C LEU A 119 -25.15 -9.76 -22.36
N GLY A 120 -24.42 -8.88 -23.04
CA GLY A 120 -22.96 -8.78 -22.91
C GLY A 120 -22.52 -8.47 -21.48
N LEU A 121 -23.18 -7.51 -20.81
CA LEU A 121 -22.91 -7.20 -19.40
C LEU A 121 -23.18 -8.41 -18.49
N LEU A 122 -24.32 -9.10 -18.71
CA LEU A 122 -24.71 -10.27 -17.93
C LEU A 122 -23.72 -11.44 -18.12
N TYR A 123 -23.24 -11.67 -19.33
CA TYR A 123 -22.22 -12.68 -19.60
C TYR A 123 -20.89 -12.34 -18.97
N GLN A 124 -20.48 -11.08 -18.99
CA GLN A 124 -19.26 -10.62 -18.32
C GLN A 124 -19.33 -10.80 -16.80
N GLU A 125 -20.46 -10.44 -16.17
CA GLU A 125 -20.71 -10.67 -14.73
C GLU A 125 -20.63 -12.17 -14.37
N ASN A 126 -21.03 -13.06 -15.27
CA ASN A 126 -21.00 -14.51 -15.09
C ASN A 126 -19.68 -15.17 -15.55
N GLY A 127 -18.66 -14.39 -15.96
CA GLY A 127 -17.37 -14.90 -16.44
C GLY A 127 -17.40 -15.56 -17.83
N LYS A 128 -18.52 -15.47 -18.56
CA LYS A 128 -18.70 -15.98 -19.93
C LYS A 128 -18.17 -14.98 -20.96
N LEU A 129 -16.85 -14.79 -20.99
CA LEU A 129 -16.21 -13.69 -21.73
C LEU A 129 -16.37 -13.79 -23.26
N ALA A 130 -16.40 -15.01 -23.82
CA ALA A 130 -16.56 -15.21 -25.27
C ALA A 130 -17.97 -14.84 -25.73
N GLU A 131 -18.97 -15.22 -24.96
CA GLU A 131 -20.37 -14.89 -25.20
C GLU A 131 -20.62 -13.38 -25.00
N ALA A 132 -19.96 -12.75 -24.01
CA ALA A 132 -19.99 -11.32 -23.84
C ALA A 132 -19.43 -10.57 -25.06
N GLU A 133 -18.28 -11.01 -25.59
CA GLU A 133 -17.69 -10.46 -26.81
C GLU A 133 -18.67 -10.54 -27.99
N GLN A 134 -19.26 -11.71 -28.21
CA GLN A 134 -20.22 -11.92 -29.29
C GLN A 134 -21.45 -11.03 -29.16
N ALA A 135 -22.02 -10.91 -27.95
CA ALA A 135 -23.19 -10.09 -27.71
C ALA A 135 -22.91 -8.60 -28.01
N TYR A 136 -21.78 -8.06 -27.54
CA TYR A 136 -21.41 -6.67 -27.84
C TYR A 136 -21.14 -6.43 -29.33
N GLN A 137 -20.53 -7.38 -30.05
CA GLN A 137 -20.27 -7.28 -31.49
C GLN A 137 -21.55 -7.27 -32.34
N GLN A 138 -22.65 -7.84 -31.84
CA GLN A 138 -23.94 -7.83 -32.53
C GLN A 138 -24.62 -6.45 -32.54
N VAL A 139 -24.19 -5.53 -31.66
CA VAL A 139 -24.77 -4.18 -31.58
C VAL A 139 -24.26 -3.32 -32.74
N LYS A 140 -25.17 -2.79 -33.55
CA LYS A 140 -24.83 -1.91 -34.69
C LYS A 140 -25.18 -0.46 -34.40
N ARG A 141 -24.33 0.44 -34.88
CA ARG A 141 -24.49 1.89 -34.69
C ARG A 141 -25.79 2.44 -35.29
N GLU A 142 -26.24 1.91 -36.44
CA GLU A 142 -27.51 2.33 -37.04
C GLU A 142 -28.76 1.86 -36.29
N ASP A 143 -28.63 0.83 -35.45
CA ASP A 143 -29.75 0.28 -34.68
C ASP A 143 -29.96 1.07 -33.38
N ASN A 144 -28.88 1.38 -32.66
CA ASN A 144 -28.90 2.33 -31.55
C ASN A 144 -27.49 2.88 -31.28
N LYS A 145 -27.31 4.20 -31.44
CA LYS A 145 -26.01 4.87 -31.28
C LYS A 145 -25.46 4.76 -29.86
N GLU A 146 -26.31 4.93 -28.86
CA GLU A 146 -25.90 4.89 -27.44
C GLU A 146 -25.46 3.49 -27.01
N ALA A 147 -26.28 2.47 -27.29
CA ALA A 147 -25.96 1.07 -27.00
C ALA A 147 -24.70 0.62 -27.74
N TYR A 148 -24.53 1.06 -28.99
CA TYR A 148 -23.30 0.81 -29.74
C TYR A 148 -22.08 1.43 -29.07
N ALA A 149 -22.13 2.72 -28.69
CA ALA A 149 -21.04 3.39 -28.00
C ALA A 149 -20.68 2.70 -26.67
N LYS A 150 -21.69 2.29 -25.89
CA LYS A 150 -21.47 1.53 -24.64
C LYS A 150 -20.88 0.14 -24.90
N SER A 151 -21.36 -0.57 -25.92
CA SER A 151 -20.86 -1.90 -26.30
C SER A 151 -19.42 -1.85 -26.80
N GLN A 152 -19.06 -0.87 -27.62
CA GLN A 152 -17.69 -0.66 -28.09
C GLN A 152 -16.74 -0.31 -26.93
N PHE A 153 -17.19 0.50 -25.97
CA PHE A 153 -16.42 0.75 -24.75
C PHE A 153 -16.22 -0.54 -23.92
N SER A 154 -17.27 -1.35 -23.73
CA SER A 154 -17.17 -2.64 -23.03
C SER A 154 -16.27 -3.64 -23.75
N LEU A 155 -16.35 -3.74 -25.08
CA LEU A 155 -15.43 -4.54 -25.89
C LEU A 155 -13.99 -4.10 -25.69
N GLY A 156 -13.73 -2.79 -25.68
CA GLY A 156 -12.40 -2.26 -25.43
C GLY A 156 -11.84 -2.68 -24.06
N LEU A 157 -12.66 -2.63 -23.01
CA LEU A 157 -12.27 -3.13 -21.67
C LEU A 157 -11.96 -4.64 -21.71
N LEU A 158 -12.86 -5.43 -22.28
CA LEU A 158 -12.73 -6.88 -22.38
C LEU A 158 -11.47 -7.30 -23.15
N TYR A 159 -11.16 -6.62 -24.25
CA TYR A 159 -9.96 -6.86 -25.03
C TYR A 159 -8.70 -6.46 -24.29
N GLN A 160 -8.72 -5.34 -23.57
CA GLN A 160 -7.58 -4.89 -22.79
C GLN A 160 -7.26 -5.86 -21.63
N GLU A 161 -8.28 -6.34 -20.92
CA GLU A 161 -8.13 -7.35 -19.85
C GLU A 161 -7.54 -8.66 -20.38
N ASN A 162 -7.90 -9.04 -21.61
CA ASN A 162 -7.38 -10.24 -22.28
C ASN A 162 -6.05 -10.02 -23.04
N GLY A 163 -5.42 -8.85 -22.92
CA GLY A 163 -4.15 -8.53 -23.59
C GLY A 163 -4.25 -8.31 -25.11
N LYS A 164 -5.46 -8.28 -25.68
CA LYS A 164 -5.75 -7.99 -27.10
C LYS A 164 -5.73 -6.48 -27.36
N LEU A 165 -4.55 -5.87 -27.25
CA LEU A 165 -4.40 -4.41 -27.21
C LEU A 165 -4.80 -3.70 -28.51
N ALA A 166 -4.62 -4.35 -29.67
CA ALA A 166 -4.97 -3.75 -30.97
C ALA A 166 -6.49 -3.69 -31.16
N GLU A 167 -7.19 -4.75 -30.75
CA GLU A 167 -8.65 -4.83 -30.78
C GLU A 167 -9.26 -3.87 -29.76
N ALA A 168 -8.65 -3.71 -28.59
CA ALA A 168 -9.04 -2.72 -27.60
C ALA A 168 -8.94 -1.28 -28.15
N GLU A 169 -7.83 -0.96 -28.82
CA GLU A 169 -7.61 0.34 -29.48
C GLU A 169 -8.72 0.62 -30.51
N GLN A 170 -9.01 -0.34 -31.39
CA GLN A 170 -10.04 -0.20 -32.42
C GLN A 170 -11.43 0.00 -31.81
N ALA A 171 -11.78 -0.77 -30.77
CA ALA A 171 -13.08 -0.66 -30.11
C ALA A 171 -13.26 0.73 -29.45
N TYR A 172 -12.24 1.24 -28.76
CA TYR A 172 -12.29 2.59 -28.17
C TYR A 172 -12.39 3.70 -29.23
N GLN A 173 -11.68 3.60 -30.35
CA GLN A 173 -11.75 4.59 -31.44
C GLN A 173 -13.13 4.65 -32.12
N GLN A 174 -13.91 3.57 -32.06
CA GLN A 174 -15.26 3.54 -32.62
C GLN A 174 -16.29 4.32 -31.80
N VAL A 175 -15.97 4.65 -30.55
CA VAL A 175 -16.86 5.42 -29.67
C VAL A 175 -16.83 6.89 -30.08
N LYS A 176 -17.98 7.46 -30.47
CA LYS A 176 -18.08 8.87 -30.88
C LYS A 176 -18.78 9.72 -29.84
N ARG A 177 -18.34 10.98 -29.71
CA ARG A 177 -18.83 11.93 -28.71
C ARG A 177 -20.33 12.21 -28.85
N GLU A 178 -20.83 12.29 -30.08
CA GLU A 178 -22.24 12.51 -30.38
C GLU A 178 -23.14 11.30 -30.14
N ASP A 179 -22.57 10.09 -30.04
CA ASP A 179 -23.33 8.87 -29.80
C ASP A 179 -23.56 8.65 -28.30
N ASN A 180 -22.52 8.83 -27.48
CA ASN A 180 -22.64 8.88 -26.03
C ASN A 180 -21.42 9.58 -25.42
N LYS A 181 -21.62 10.76 -24.81
CA LYS A 181 -20.54 11.56 -24.22
C LYS A 181 -19.82 10.83 -23.08
N GLU A 182 -20.56 10.08 -22.24
CA GLU A 182 -19.98 9.37 -21.11
C GLU A 182 -19.07 8.21 -21.55
N ALA A 183 -19.55 7.38 -22.48
CA ALA A 183 -18.76 6.29 -23.05
C ALA A 183 -17.56 6.87 -23.82
N TYR A 184 -17.74 7.98 -24.54
CA TYR A 184 -16.66 8.66 -25.26
C TYR A 184 -15.52 9.09 -24.33
N VAL A 185 -15.83 9.81 -23.25
CA VAL A 185 -14.77 10.27 -22.33
C VAL A 185 -14.08 9.10 -21.63
N LYS A 186 -14.81 8.04 -21.28
CA LYS A 186 -14.23 6.82 -20.68
C LYS A 186 -13.33 6.08 -21.68
N ALA A 187 -13.79 5.90 -22.92
CA ALA A 187 -13.02 5.26 -23.99
C ALA A 187 -11.74 6.03 -24.31
N HIS A 188 -11.83 7.37 -24.47
CA HIS A 188 -10.66 8.21 -24.75
C HIS A 188 -9.67 8.29 -23.58
N LEU A 189 -10.13 8.25 -22.33
CA LEU A 189 -9.24 8.10 -21.18
C LEU A 189 -8.44 6.79 -21.26
N ASN A 190 -9.11 5.68 -21.56
CA ASN A 190 -8.46 4.37 -21.66
C ASN A 190 -7.54 4.28 -22.89
N LEU A 191 -7.95 4.84 -24.02
CA LEU A 191 -7.14 4.97 -25.23
C LEU A 191 -5.82 5.70 -24.92
N GLY A 192 -5.88 6.81 -24.17
CA GLY A 192 -4.68 7.53 -23.76
C GLY A 192 -3.76 6.72 -22.82
N VAL A 193 -4.33 5.90 -21.93
CA VAL A 193 -3.55 5.00 -21.07
C VAL A 193 -2.90 3.90 -21.89
N LEU A 194 -3.64 3.29 -22.80
CA LEU A 194 -3.18 2.24 -23.70
C LEU A 194 -2.04 2.74 -24.59
N TYR A 195 -2.18 3.91 -25.20
CA TYR A 195 -1.13 4.53 -26.00
C TYR A 195 0.13 4.84 -25.20
N LYS A 196 -0.04 5.34 -23.97
CA LYS A 196 1.09 5.54 -23.06
C LYS A 196 1.83 4.23 -22.75
N GLN A 197 1.11 3.13 -22.50
CA GLN A 197 1.71 1.81 -22.27
C GLN A 197 2.48 1.29 -23.50
N GLN A 198 2.02 1.63 -24.70
CA GLN A 198 2.68 1.31 -25.98
C GLN A 198 3.83 2.27 -26.35
N GLY A 199 4.07 3.34 -25.57
CA GLY A 199 5.06 4.37 -25.90
C GLY A 199 4.62 5.36 -26.99
N LYS A 200 3.37 5.28 -27.45
CA LYS A 200 2.73 6.18 -28.43
C LYS A 200 2.28 7.49 -27.75
N LEU A 201 3.25 8.31 -27.34
CA LEU A 201 2.96 9.44 -26.45
C LEU A 201 2.15 10.56 -27.12
N ASP A 202 2.33 10.80 -28.42
CA ASP A 202 1.60 11.85 -29.15
C ASP A 202 0.13 11.48 -29.31
N GLU A 203 -0.16 10.21 -29.61
CA GLU A 203 -1.52 9.68 -29.68
C GLU A 203 -2.21 9.70 -28.31
N ALA A 204 -1.46 9.39 -27.23
CA ALA A 204 -1.95 9.53 -25.87
C ALA A 204 -2.33 10.98 -25.53
N GLU A 205 -1.50 11.95 -25.94
CA GLU A 205 -1.76 13.37 -25.77
C GLU A 205 -3.05 13.80 -26.48
N GLN A 206 -3.22 13.38 -27.74
CA GLN A 206 -4.43 13.68 -28.51
C GLN A 206 -5.67 13.06 -27.86
N ALA A 207 -5.59 11.80 -27.43
CA ALA A 207 -6.71 11.10 -26.79
C ALA A 207 -7.21 11.83 -25.54
N TYR A 208 -6.31 12.37 -24.71
CA TYR A 208 -6.71 13.16 -23.54
C TYR A 208 -7.21 14.56 -23.90
N LYS A 209 -6.62 15.22 -24.90
CA LYS A 209 -7.03 16.57 -25.34
C LYS A 209 -8.44 16.64 -25.92
N THR A 210 -8.98 15.54 -26.44
CA THR A 210 -10.36 15.52 -26.96
C THR A 210 -11.42 15.61 -25.86
N ILE A 211 -11.06 15.31 -24.61
CA ILE A 211 -11.99 15.32 -23.47
C ILE A 211 -12.23 16.76 -23.02
N LYS A 212 -13.48 17.20 -23.05
CA LYS A 212 -13.88 18.56 -22.66
C LYS A 212 -14.50 18.59 -21.28
N ARG A 213 -14.30 19.70 -20.58
CA ARG A 213 -14.83 19.90 -19.22
C ARG A 213 -16.36 19.83 -19.16
N GLU A 214 -17.05 20.31 -20.21
CA GLU A 214 -18.52 20.25 -20.27
C GLU A 214 -19.10 18.84 -20.50
N ASP A 215 -18.29 17.87 -20.91
CA ASP A 215 -18.78 16.50 -21.13
C ASP A 215 -18.89 15.74 -19.81
N ARG A 216 -17.82 15.77 -19.01
CA ARG A 216 -17.80 15.22 -17.65
C ARG A 216 -16.64 15.81 -16.87
N LYS A 217 -16.95 16.65 -15.88
CA LYS A 217 -15.97 17.39 -15.06
C LYS A 217 -14.89 16.47 -14.45
N GLU A 218 -15.30 15.37 -13.84
CA GLU A 218 -14.38 14.43 -13.21
C GLU A 218 -13.44 13.74 -14.23
N SER A 219 -13.98 13.31 -15.38
CA SER A 219 -13.18 12.70 -16.45
C SER A 219 -12.21 13.70 -17.08
N TYR A 220 -12.63 14.96 -17.21
CA TYR A 220 -11.75 16.04 -17.63
C TYR A 220 -10.61 16.26 -16.64
N ALA A 221 -10.89 16.32 -15.33
CA ALA A 221 -9.85 16.42 -14.31
C ALA A 221 -8.85 15.25 -14.39
N LYS A 222 -9.33 14.02 -14.59
CA LYS A 222 -8.49 12.83 -14.81
C LYS A 222 -7.66 12.92 -16.09
N ALA A 223 -8.23 13.41 -17.19
CA ALA A 223 -7.53 13.59 -18.46
C ALA A 223 -6.40 14.61 -18.35
N GLN A 224 -6.68 15.76 -17.72
CA GLN A 224 -5.68 16.81 -17.46
C GLN A 224 -4.58 16.33 -16.52
N MET A 225 -4.92 15.51 -15.53
CA MET A 225 -3.94 14.90 -14.64
C MET A 225 -2.99 13.98 -15.43
N ASN A 226 -3.55 13.14 -16.31
CA ASN A 226 -2.76 12.25 -17.16
C ASN A 226 -1.91 13.01 -18.19
N LEU A 227 -2.42 14.10 -18.76
CA LEU A 227 -1.64 15.00 -19.63
C LEU A 227 -0.45 15.61 -18.88
N GLY A 228 -0.65 16.09 -17.65
CA GLY A 228 0.44 16.63 -16.85
C GLY A 228 1.53 15.59 -16.56
N ILE A 229 1.14 14.34 -16.28
CA ILE A 229 2.09 13.23 -16.07
C ILE A 229 2.84 12.91 -17.37
N LEU A 230 2.12 12.86 -18.50
CA LEU A 230 2.68 12.60 -19.82
C LEU A 230 3.72 13.65 -20.22
N TYR A 231 3.39 14.94 -20.09
CA TYR A 231 4.30 16.04 -20.37
C TYR A 231 5.52 16.04 -19.46
N LYS A 232 5.35 15.73 -18.16
CA LYS A 232 6.47 15.57 -17.23
C LYS A 232 7.42 14.45 -17.68
N GLN A 233 6.89 13.32 -18.15
CA GLN A 233 7.71 12.22 -18.69
C GLN A 233 8.48 12.62 -19.96
N GLN A 234 7.91 13.51 -20.78
CA GLN A 234 8.56 14.08 -21.96
C GLN A 234 9.53 15.23 -21.65
N GLY A 235 9.64 15.66 -20.38
CA GLY A 235 10.42 16.85 -19.99
C GLY A 235 9.78 18.20 -20.33
N LYS A 236 8.54 18.20 -20.83
CA LYS A 236 7.72 19.38 -21.17
C LYS A 236 7.08 19.97 -19.91
N LEU A 237 7.90 20.58 -19.04
CA LEU A 237 7.44 21.00 -17.71
C LEU A 237 6.42 22.13 -17.74
N ASP A 238 6.51 23.07 -18.69
CA ASP A 238 5.57 24.19 -18.77
C ASP A 238 4.16 23.70 -19.16
N GLU A 239 4.07 22.80 -20.13
CA GLU A 239 2.81 22.17 -20.54
C GLU A 239 2.23 21.29 -19.42
N ALA A 240 3.09 20.60 -18.67
CA ALA A 240 2.67 19.86 -17.48
C ALA A 240 2.07 20.80 -16.43
N GLU A 241 2.71 21.94 -16.16
CA GLU A 241 2.22 22.94 -15.22
C GLU A 241 0.83 23.46 -15.63
N GLN A 242 0.66 23.79 -16.91
CA GLN A 242 -0.63 24.26 -17.43
C GLN A 242 -1.72 23.21 -17.29
N ALA A 243 -1.44 21.95 -17.67
CA ALA A 243 -2.40 20.86 -17.55
C ALA A 243 -2.88 20.69 -16.10
N TYR A 244 -1.96 20.63 -15.13
CA TYR A 244 -2.32 20.52 -13.72
C TYR A 244 -3.09 21.74 -13.19
N LYS A 245 -2.73 22.96 -13.60
CA LYS A 245 -3.42 24.20 -13.19
C LYS A 245 -4.87 24.27 -13.67
N THR A 246 -5.22 23.57 -14.75
CA THR A 246 -6.60 23.58 -15.27
C THR A 246 -7.58 22.76 -14.41
N ILE A 247 -7.07 21.88 -13.54
CA ILE A 247 -7.89 21.02 -12.69
C ILE A 247 -8.44 21.85 -11.53
N LYS A 248 -9.77 21.82 -11.35
CA LYS A 248 -10.44 22.52 -10.25
C LYS A 248 -10.93 21.53 -9.20
N ARG A 249 -10.90 21.95 -7.93
CA ARG A 249 -11.43 21.16 -6.81
C ARG A 249 -12.89 20.73 -7.02
N GLU A 250 -13.73 21.61 -7.56
CA GLU A 250 -15.13 21.33 -7.89
C GLU A 250 -15.34 20.30 -9.01
N ASP A 251 -14.30 20.03 -9.81
CA ASP A 251 -14.36 19.02 -10.87
C ASP A 251 -14.04 17.62 -10.34
N SER A 252 -13.02 17.55 -9.49
CA SER A 252 -12.68 16.36 -8.72
C SER A 252 -11.70 16.74 -7.61
N ALA A 253 -12.16 16.68 -6.36
CA ALA A 253 -11.36 16.96 -5.16
C ALA A 253 -10.07 16.11 -5.14
N LYS A 254 -10.23 14.81 -5.40
CA LYS A 254 -9.12 13.84 -5.48
C LYS A 254 -8.08 14.25 -6.52
N HIS A 255 -8.47 14.41 -7.80
CA HIS A 255 -7.52 14.76 -8.85
C HIS A 255 -6.91 16.15 -8.64
N TYR A 256 -7.64 17.09 -8.03
CA TYR A 256 -7.10 18.38 -7.63
C TYR A 256 -5.97 18.23 -6.60
N ALA A 257 -6.14 17.42 -5.55
CA ALA A 257 -5.08 17.15 -4.58
C ALA A 257 -3.83 16.57 -5.24
N TYR A 258 -4.00 15.55 -6.09
CA TYR A 258 -2.89 14.96 -6.85
C TYR A 258 -2.22 15.97 -7.80
N ALA A 259 -2.99 16.87 -8.42
CA ALA A 259 -2.43 17.92 -9.28
C ALA A 259 -1.62 18.94 -8.48
N GLN A 260 -2.10 19.39 -7.32
CA GLN A 260 -1.34 20.28 -6.44
C GLN A 260 -0.06 19.61 -5.94
N TRP A 261 -0.10 18.32 -5.60
CA TRP A 261 1.09 17.54 -5.26
C TRP A 261 2.09 17.55 -6.41
N ASN A 262 1.67 17.23 -7.64
CA ASN A 262 2.58 17.21 -8.78
C ASN A 262 3.14 18.60 -9.13
N LEU A 263 2.35 19.66 -9.00
CA LEU A 263 2.80 21.05 -9.13
C LEU A 263 3.87 21.42 -8.09
N ALA A 264 3.72 20.95 -6.85
CA ALA A 264 4.70 21.18 -5.79
C ALA A 264 6.10 20.60 -6.12
N PHE A 265 6.12 19.46 -6.79
CA PHE A 265 7.35 18.72 -7.13
C PHE A 265 7.80 18.88 -8.59
N LEU A 266 7.11 19.69 -9.40
CA LEU A 266 7.31 19.73 -10.85
C LEU A 266 8.75 20.10 -11.25
N HIS A 267 9.30 21.14 -10.61
CA HIS A 267 10.68 21.61 -10.82
C HIS A 267 11.66 21.13 -9.76
N PHE A 268 11.29 20.12 -8.95
CA PHE A 268 12.14 19.64 -7.86
C PHE A 268 13.48 19.11 -8.37
N ALA A 269 13.49 18.39 -9.50
CA ALA A 269 14.73 17.87 -10.10
C ALA A 269 15.72 18.97 -10.53
N GLN A 270 15.22 20.15 -10.91
CA GLN A 270 16.04 21.27 -11.38
C GLN A 270 16.49 22.20 -10.24
N THR A 271 15.63 22.37 -9.22
CA THR A 271 15.81 23.38 -8.18
C THR A 271 16.17 22.80 -6.81
N SER A 272 15.98 21.48 -6.63
CA SER A 272 15.99 20.79 -5.34
C SER A 272 15.07 21.41 -4.29
N LYS A 273 14.06 22.16 -4.73
CA LYS A 273 13.09 22.87 -3.87
C LYS A 273 11.68 22.41 -4.17
N VAL A 274 10.94 22.12 -3.11
CA VAL A 274 9.51 21.83 -3.17
C VAL A 274 8.74 23.13 -3.08
N ASN A 275 7.77 23.36 -3.96
CA ASN A 275 6.88 24.50 -3.85
C ASN A 275 5.76 24.21 -2.85
N CYS A 276 6.05 24.52 -1.58
CA CYS A 276 5.11 24.35 -0.46
C CYS A 276 3.80 25.12 -0.63
N GLY A 277 3.76 26.15 -1.48
CA GLY A 277 2.54 26.90 -1.77
C GLY A 277 1.43 26.03 -2.37
N TYR A 278 1.80 25.04 -3.19
CA TYR A 278 0.84 24.08 -3.74
C TYR A 278 0.45 23.02 -2.71
N LEU A 279 1.40 22.50 -1.90
CA LEU A 279 1.08 21.54 -0.84
C LEU A 279 0.07 22.08 0.18
N ARG A 280 0.20 23.36 0.58
CA ARG A 280 -0.74 24.02 1.51
C ARG A 280 -2.18 24.13 0.99
N ARG A 281 -2.39 23.96 -0.31
CA ARG A 281 -3.73 24.03 -0.92
C ARG A 281 -4.50 22.71 -0.79
N ILE A 282 -3.82 21.61 -0.50
CA ILE A 282 -4.43 20.28 -0.37
C ILE A 282 -5.16 20.20 0.97
N LEU A 283 -6.44 19.84 0.94
CA LEU A 283 -7.25 19.66 2.15
C LEU A 283 -7.49 18.19 2.46
N LEU A 284 -7.78 17.89 3.73
CA LEU A 284 -8.16 16.54 4.17
C LEU A 284 -9.38 16.02 3.41
N SER A 285 -10.35 16.88 3.13
CA SER A 285 -11.56 16.54 2.35
C SER A 285 -11.32 16.35 0.85
N ASP A 286 -10.13 16.71 0.34
CA ASP A 286 -9.80 16.50 -1.08
C ASP A 286 -9.40 15.03 -1.34
N ASP A 287 -8.41 14.54 -0.58
CA ASP A 287 -7.95 13.14 -0.56
C ASP A 287 -7.08 12.95 0.69
N ALA A 288 -7.51 12.11 1.63
CA ALA A 288 -6.87 11.99 2.94
C ALA A 288 -5.41 11.50 2.87
N LYS A 289 -5.12 10.58 1.94
CA LYS A 289 -3.77 10.05 1.73
C LYS A 289 -2.82 11.12 1.21
N THR A 290 -3.21 11.81 0.15
CA THR A 290 -2.41 12.90 -0.45
C THR A 290 -2.24 14.06 0.53
N TYR A 291 -3.27 14.37 1.34
CA TYR A 291 -3.17 15.34 2.41
C TYR A 291 -2.10 14.94 3.43
N ALA A 292 -2.11 13.70 3.95
CA ALA A 292 -1.10 13.23 4.89
C ALA A 292 0.33 13.34 4.33
N GLU A 293 0.53 12.97 3.06
CA GLU A 293 1.82 13.11 2.38
C GLU A 293 2.22 14.60 2.25
N ALA A 294 1.27 15.49 1.92
CA ALA A 294 1.52 16.93 1.83
C ALA A 294 1.94 17.54 3.18
N GLN A 295 1.26 17.14 4.26
CA GLN A 295 1.61 17.55 5.62
C GLN A 295 3.02 17.08 6.00
N TYR A 296 3.41 15.85 5.63
CA TYR A 296 4.75 15.33 5.89
C TYR A 296 5.85 16.17 5.23
N GLU A 297 5.64 16.53 3.96
CA GLU A 297 6.61 17.34 3.20
C GLU A 297 6.64 18.81 3.65
N LEU A 298 5.50 19.36 4.06
CA LEU A 298 5.45 20.68 4.73
C LEU A 298 6.24 20.68 6.03
N ALA A 299 6.08 19.65 6.87
CA ALA A 299 6.84 19.51 8.10
C ALA A 299 8.36 19.44 7.83
N LYS A 300 8.80 18.69 6.80
CA LYS A 300 10.21 18.66 6.37
C LYS A 300 10.73 20.04 5.95
N TYR A 301 9.93 20.81 5.21
CA TYR A 301 10.28 22.18 4.87
C TYR A 301 10.44 23.05 6.13
N TYR A 302 9.48 23.03 7.05
CA TYR A 302 9.58 23.82 8.29
C TYR A 302 10.72 23.38 9.21
N LYS A 303 11.07 22.09 9.20
CA LYS A 303 12.25 21.56 9.86
C LYS A 303 13.52 22.19 9.27
N SER A 304 13.63 22.28 7.95
CA SER A 304 14.81 22.86 7.27
C SER A 304 15.05 24.34 7.59
N ILE A 305 13.98 25.08 7.93
CA ILE A 305 14.06 26.50 8.34
C ILE A 305 13.97 26.69 9.86
N GLY A 306 14.01 25.61 10.64
CA GLY A 306 14.04 25.64 12.12
C GLY A 306 12.74 26.06 12.80
N LYS A 307 11.57 25.93 12.14
CA LYS A 307 10.26 26.34 12.67
C LYS A 307 9.54 25.18 13.38
N ILE A 308 9.96 24.89 14.61
CA ILE A 308 9.50 23.73 15.41
C ILE A 308 7.98 23.64 15.53
N SER A 309 7.30 24.72 15.91
CA SER A 309 5.85 24.70 16.11
C SER A 309 5.09 24.27 14.85
N GLN A 310 5.58 24.68 13.68
CA GLN A 310 4.96 24.31 12.40
C GLN A 310 5.29 22.86 12.01
N VAL A 311 6.47 22.33 12.39
CA VAL A 311 6.77 20.90 12.24
C VAL A 311 5.77 20.06 13.02
N ILE A 312 5.54 20.42 14.28
CA ILE A 312 4.60 19.73 15.18
C ILE A 312 3.18 19.81 14.61
N GLU A 313 2.69 21.00 14.30
CA GLU A 313 1.35 21.23 13.71
C GLU A 313 1.11 20.36 12.47
N HIS A 314 2.06 20.34 11.53
CA HIS A 314 1.92 19.55 10.32
C HIS A 314 2.00 18.04 10.58
N TRP A 315 2.85 17.57 11.50
CA TRP A 315 2.88 16.15 11.87
C TRP A 315 1.63 15.71 12.64
N GLU A 316 1.01 16.57 13.44
CA GLU A 316 -0.24 16.28 14.15
C GLU A 316 -1.44 16.09 13.20
N ASN A 317 -1.41 16.75 12.05
CA ASN A 317 -2.41 16.57 11.00
C ASN A 317 -2.33 15.20 10.31
N ILE A 318 -1.24 14.46 10.50
CA ILE A 318 -1.07 13.11 9.97
C ILE A 318 -1.60 12.13 11.01
N LYS A 319 -2.71 11.47 10.69
CA LYS A 319 -3.33 10.44 11.53
C LYS A 319 -3.25 9.08 10.85
N ALA A 320 -3.27 8.01 11.64
CA ALA A 320 -3.24 6.63 11.12
C ALA A 320 -4.33 6.37 10.07
N ILE A 321 -5.55 6.89 10.31
CA ILE A 321 -6.71 6.78 9.40
C ILE A 321 -6.50 7.50 8.05
N HIS A 322 -5.62 8.51 7.98
CA HIS A 322 -5.33 9.20 6.72
C HIS A 322 -4.32 8.42 5.87
N SER A 323 -3.26 7.89 6.51
CA SER A 323 -2.20 7.12 5.86
C SER A 323 -1.32 6.44 6.91
N ARG A 324 -1.56 5.15 7.17
CA ARG A 324 -0.73 4.35 8.11
C ARG A 324 0.76 4.46 7.81
N LYS A 325 1.15 4.27 6.54
CA LYS A 325 2.55 4.36 6.10
C LYS A 325 3.19 5.71 6.43
N THR A 326 2.45 6.82 6.35
CA THR A 326 2.98 8.17 6.62
C THR A 326 2.95 8.48 8.12
N TYR A 327 1.91 8.03 8.81
CA TYR A 327 1.75 8.20 10.25
C TYR A 327 2.90 7.56 11.04
N GLU A 328 3.26 6.33 10.69
CA GLU A 328 4.38 5.64 11.33
C GLU A 328 5.71 6.41 11.15
N LYS A 329 5.84 7.25 10.09
CA LYS A 329 7.00 8.14 9.88
C LYS A 329 7.16 9.26 10.88
N VAL A 330 6.07 9.69 11.48
CA VAL A 330 6.05 10.94 12.22
C VAL A 330 5.76 10.74 13.69
N ILE A 331 5.19 9.61 14.10
CA ILE A 331 4.72 9.42 15.48
C ILE A 331 5.83 9.58 16.53
N TYR A 332 6.96 8.90 16.39
CA TYR A 332 8.09 9.02 17.32
C TYR A 332 8.80 10.40 17.20
N PRO A 333 9.12 10.91 15.99
CA PRO A 333 9.67 12.26 15.86
C PRO A 333 8.76 13.34 16.42
N LEU A 334 7.44 13.26 16.22
CA LEU A 334 6.46 14.18 16.78
C LEU A 334 6.47 14.14 18.31
N TYR A 335 6.49 12.96 18.90
CA TYR A 335 6.61 12.79 20.35
C TYR A 335 7.86 13.49 20.92
N ILE A 336 9.01 13.26 20.30
CA ILE A 336 10.27 13.90 20.70
C ILE A 336 10.21 15.42 20.49
N TYR A 337 9.68 15.89 19.36
CA TYR A 337 9.56 17.32 19.08
C TYR A 337 8.66 18.04 20.10
N ARG A 338 7.56 17.42 20.54
CA ARG A 338 6.70 17.96 21.60
C ARG A 338 7.45 18.12 22.92
N LYS A 339 8.21 17.09 23.35
CA LYS A 339 9.06 17.18 24.55
C LYS A 339 10.12 18.28 24.40
N ILE A 340 10.82 18.33 23.26
CA ILE A 340 11.84 19.34 22.98
C ILE A 340 11.27 20.78 23.04
N GLN A 341 10.07 21.01 22.51
CA GLN A 341 9.44 22.34 22.47
C GLN A 341 9.22 22.94 23.87
N GLN A 342 9.05 22.10 24.90
CA GLN A 342 8.85 22.52 26.28
C GLN A 342 10.13 23.08 26.93
N HIS A 343 11.30 22.85 26.33
CA HIS A 343 12.58 23.29 26.87
C HIS A 343 13.06 24.62 26.26
N ARG A 344 13.60 25.50 27.13
CA ARG A 344 14.21 26.78 26.71
C ARG A 344 15.37 26.60 25.72
N THR A 345 16.10 25.49 25.81
CA THR A 345 17.25 25.14 24.97
C THR A 345 16.88 24.20 23.80
N HIS A 346 15.65 24.28 23.28
CA HIS A 346 15.11 23.39 22.24
C HIS A 346 16.05 23.21 21.03
N LYS A 347 16.74 24.27 20.56
CA LYS A 347 17.66 24.20 19.42
C LYS A 347 18.75 23.13 19.63
N ARG A 348 19.30 23.07 20.84
CA ARG A 348 20.38 22.15 21.19
C ARG A 348 19.90 20.70 21.24
N TRP A 349 18.69 20.49 21.76
CA TRP A 349 18.07 19.16 21.77
C TRP A 349 17.76 18.66 20.36
N LEU A 350 17.33 19.55 19.46
CA LEU A 350 17.17 19.22 18.05
C LEU A 350 18.48 18.84 17.39
N GLU A 351 19.58 19.55 17.67
CA GLU A 351 20.90 19.19 17.16
C GLU A 351 21.32 17.78 17.60
N ILE A 352 21.06 17.40 18.86
CA ILE A 352 21.30 16.02 19.35
C ILE A 352 20.42 15.02 18.60
N PHE A 353 19.11 15.30 18.50
CA PHE A 353 18.16 14.42 17.83
C PHE A 353 18.48 14.20 16.35
N ASP A 354 18.80 15.27 15.63
CA ASP A 354 19.20 15.21 14.22
C ASP A 354 20.53 14.46 14.06
N LYS A 355 21.48 14.62 14.98
CA LYS A 355 22.74 13.87 14.96
C LYS A 355 22.53 12.36 15.13
N VAL A 356 21.61 11.95 16.00
CA VAL A 356 21.22 10.54 16.14
C VAL A 356 20.60 10.00 14.85
N ASP A 357 19.72 10.77 14.20
CA ASP A 357 19.12 10.37 12.93
C ASP A 357 20.15 10.26 11.80
N GLU A 358 21.15 11.16 11.75
CA GLU A 358 22.27 11.07 10.81
C GLU A 358 23.12 9.80 11.04
N ILE A 359 23.46 9.46 12.29
CA ILE A 359 24.23 8.24 12.61
C ILE A 359 23.42 7.01 12.20
N LYS A 360 22.14 6.95 12.57
CA LYS A 360 21.25 5.84 12.22
C LYS A 360 21.16 5.62 10.70
N LYS A 361 21.09 6.70 9.91
CA LYS A 361 21.09 6.63 8.43
C LYS A 361 22.39 6.05 7.87
N LEU A 362 23.55 6.37 8.44
CA LEU A 362 24.84 5.79 8.03
C LEU A 362 24.93 4.29 8.29
N LEU A 363 24.19 3.79 9.29
CA LEU A 363 24.20 2.38 9.67
C LEU A 363 23.23 1.51 8.86
N LEU A 364 22.39 2.09 7.99
CA LEU A 364 21.51 1.30 7.14
C LEU A 364 22.32 0.48 6.14
N ILE A 365 21.84 -0.74 5.88
CA ILE A 365 22.41 -1.63 4.88
C ILE A 365 22.20 -1.04 3.48
N ASP A 366 23.25 -1.04 2.67
CA ASP A 366 23.19 -0.55 1.29
C ASP A 366 22.89 -1.71 0.33
N PRO A 367 21.68 -1.76 -0.28
CA PRO A 367 21.32 -2.86 -1.17
C PRO A 367 22.25 -3.05 -2.37
N ILE A 368 22.95 -1.99 -2.81
CA ILE A 368 23.85 -2.05 -3.97
C ILE A 368 25.03 -2.98 -3.68
N HIS A 369 25.66 -2.83 -2.52
CA HIS A 369 26.85 -3.60 -2.14
C HIS A 369 26.54 -4.80 -1.23
N GLU A 370 25.43 -4.74 -0.51
CA GLU A 370 25.07 -5.62 0.61
C GLU A 370 23.67 -6.26 0.41
N GLY A 371 23.26 -6.47 -0.84
CA GLY A 371 21.91 -6.94 -1.18
C GLY A 371 21.51 -8.36 -0.71
N GLU A 372 22.45 -9.12 -0.13
CA GLU A 372 22.23 -10.44 0.45
C GLU A 372 22.71 -10.45 1.92
N ILE A 373 21.86 -10.89 2.84
CA ILE A 373 22.11 -10.91 4.28
C ILE A 373 21.78 -12.28 4.84
N ALA A 374 22.59 -12.80 5.76
CA ALA A 374 22.41 -14.13 6.33
C ALA A 374 21.84 -14.10 7.75
N HIS A 375 20.93 -15.03 8.02
CA HIS A 375 20.47 -15.38 9.36
C HIS A 375 20.93 -16.81 9.70
N TYR A 376 21.72 -16.96 10.77
CA TYR A 376 22.17 -18.27 11.22
C TYR A 376 21.23 -18.79 12.32
N THR A 377 20.83 -20.06 12.19
CA THR A 377 19.92 -20.69 13.14
C THR A 377 20.11 -22.21 13.14
N LEU A 378 19.36 -22.89 14.01
CA LEU A 378 19.33 -24.35 14.08
C LEU A 378 18.46 -24.93 12.95
N PRO A 379 18.77 -26.14 12.44
CA PRO A 379 17.97 -26.78 11.40
C PRO A 379 16.48 -26.86 11.76
N ASP A 380 16.15 -27.23 13.01
CA ASP A 380 14.76 -27.39 13.44
C ASP A 380 13.99 -26.06 13.49
N ILE A 381 14.66 -25.00 13.91
CA ILE A 381 14.10 -23.64 13.87
C ILE A 381 13.91 -23.19 12.42
N ALA A 382 14.89 -23.42 11.54
CA ALA A 382 14.76 -23.09 10.13
C ALA A 382 13.60 -23.84 9.44
N LYS A 383 13.36 -25.11 9.81
CA LYS A 383 12.18 -25.84 9.30
C LYS A 383 10.89 -25.14 9.71
N ILE A 384 10.76 -24.73 10.97
CA ILE A 384 9.58 -24.02 11.48
C ILE A 384 9.39 -22.65 10.78
N LEU A 385 10.49 -21.95 10.47
CA LEU A 385 10.46 -20.65 9.78
C LEU A 385 10.06 -20.78 8.29
N LEU A 386 10.47 -21.86 7.63
CA LEU A 386 10.34 -22.01 6.17
C LEU A 386 9.18 -22.91 5.74
N ALA A 387 8.78 -23.89 6.56
CA ALA A 387 7.70 -24.81 6.24
C ALA A 387 6.34 -24.10 6.21
N ASN A 388 5.37 -24.74 5.58
CA ASN A 388 3.95 -24.42 5.72
C ASN A 388 3.28 -25.53 6.55
N GLU A 389 2.07 -25.29 7.08
CA GLU A 389 1.28 -26.26 7.83
C GLU A 389 1.07 -27.57 7.05
N THR A 390 0.99 -27.47 5.72
CA THR A 390 0.84 -28.60 4.79
C THR A 390 2.10 -29.46 4.61
N CYS A 391 3.26 -29.01 5.09
CA CYS A 391 4.50 -29.78 5.00
C CYS A 391 4.62 -30.87 6.08
N GLY A 392 3.66 -30.96 7.02
CA GLY A 392 3.65 -31.97 8.09
C GLY A 392 4.63 -31.71 9.23
N PHE A 393 5.26 -30.53 9.28
CA PHE A 393 6.24 -30.14 10.28
C PHE A 393 5.64 -29.22 11.34
N GLY A 394 4.92 -29.77 12.33
CA GLY A 394 4.49 -29.03 13.52
C GLY A 394 3.75 -27.71 13.24
N GLN A 395 3.72 -26.83 14.24
CA GLN A 395 3.14 -25.49 14.11
C GLN A 395 4.17 -24.53 13.50
N VAL A 396 3.84 -23.94 12.35
CA VAL A 396 4.65 -22.89 11.70
C VAL A 396 4.73 -21.68 12.62
N SER A 397 5.92 -21.07 12.72
CA SER A 397 6.13 -19.90 13.57
C SER A 397 6.94 -18.85 12.81
N PRO A 398 6.54 -17.56 12.88
CA PRO A 398 7.31 -16.47 12.30
C PRO A 398 8.65 -16.29 13.03
N MET A 399 9.55 -15.50 12.43
CA MET A 399 10.82 -15.14 13.07
C MET A 399 10.55 -14.40 14.37
N ARG A 400 11.28 -14.71 15.45
CA ARG A 400 11.12 -14.03 16.74
C ARG A 400 12.17 -12.94 16.91
N LEU A 401 11.74 -11.77 17.35
CA LEU A 401 12.62 -10.76 17.95
C LEU A 401 12.70 -11.04 19.45
N SER A 402 13.88 -11.26 19.99
CA SER A 402 14.09 -11.67 21.40
C SER A 402 14.52 -10.47 22.25
N THR A 403 14.16 -10.44 23.54
CA THR A 403 14.63 -9.38 24.43
C THR A 403 16.15 -9.35 24.57
N ILE A 404 16.72 -8.13 24.65
CA ILE A 404 18.17 -7.93 24.76
C ILE A 404 18.74 -8.19 26.17
N ASP A 405 17.90 -8.28 27.20
CA ASP A 405 18.31 -8.30 28.62
C ASP A 405 19.23 -9.48 29.03
N LEU A 406 19.35 -10.50 28.19
CA LEU A 406 20.12 -11.72 28.46
C LEU A 406 21.05 -12.11 27.29
N MET A 407 21.58 -11.11 26.58
CA MET A 407 22.61 -11.33 25.57
C MET A 407 23.94 -11.73 26.21
N ASN A 408 24.79 -12.42 25.45
CA ASN A 408 26.10 -12.88 25.91
C ASN A 408 27.03 -11.72 26.31
N ASP A 409 26.84 -10.55 25.69
CA ASP A 409 27.53 -9.31 26.05
C ASP A 409 26.65 -8.49 27.01
N PRO A 410 26.94 -8.47 28.33
CA PRO A 410 26.16 -7.72 29.30
C PRO A 410 26.35 -6.20 29.17
N THR A 411 27.27 -5.74 28.32
CA THR A 411 27.49 -4.32 28.06
C THR A 411 26.60 -3.76 26.95
N GLU A 412 25.87 -4.63 26.23
CA GLU A 412 24.91 -4.21 25.21
C GLU A 412 23.83 -3.29 25.80
N GLY A 413 23.60 -2.15 25.13
CA GLY A 413 22.70 -1.09 25.62
C GLY A 413 23.30 -0.16 26.69
N ALA A 414 24.51 -0.46 27.19
CA ALA A 414 25.27 0.38 28.11
C ALA A 414 26.50 1.05 27.46
N LEU A 415 27.08 0.44 26.42
CA LEU A 415 28.28 0.96 25.74
C LEU A 415 28.13 2.38 25.20
N LEU A 416 26.98 2.73 24.61
CA LEU A 416 26.73 4.08 24.14
C LEU A 416 26.80 5.10 25.29
N ASN A 417 26.21 4.77 26.45
CA ASN A 417 26.29 5.63 27.62
C ASN A 417 27.73 5.78 28.11
N ARG A 418 28.52 4.69 28.11
CA ARG A 418 29.95 4.74 28.44
C ARG A 418 30.72 5.65 27.49
N PHE A 419 30.52 5.50 26.18
CA PHE A 419 31.14 6.34 25.15
C PHE A 419 30.79 7.82 25.34
N LEU A 420 29.52 8.13 25.64
CA LEU A 420 29.04 9.48 25.86
C LEU A 420 29.36 10.06 27.26
N GLY A 421 29.97 9.27 28.15
CA GLY A 421 30.28 9.68 29.53
C GLY A 421 29.04 9.84 30.42
N LEU A 422 27.96 9.12 30.14
CA LEU A 422 26.69 9.17 30.83
C LEU A 422 26.62 8.12 31.96
N ASP A 423 26.02 8.51 33.08
CA ASP A 423 25.72 7.59 34.19
C ASP A 423 24.36 6.95 33.94
N THR A 424 24.34 5.62 33.86
CA THR A 424 23.14 4.83 33.57
C THR A 424 22.08 4.93 34.66
N ARG A 425 22.43 5.40 35.86
CA ARG A 425 21.48 5.66 36.95
C ARG A 425 20.57 6.84 36.65
N TYR A 426 21.04 7.81 35.87
CA TYR A 426 20.32 9.04 35.56
C TYR A 426 19.71 9.00 34.16
N VAL A 427 20.47 8.55 33.16
CA VAL A 427 20.00 8.49 31.76
C VAL A 427 19.53 7.08 31.44
N ARG A 428 18.28 6.79 31.82
CA ARG A 428 17.62 5.50 31.62
C ARG A 428 16.25 5.66 30.96
N THR A 429 15.80 4.58 30.32
CA THR A 429 14.43 4.44 29.80
C THR A 429 13.82 3.16 30.36
N GLU A 430 12.50 3.13 30.50
CA GLU A 430 11.75 1.92 30.85
C GLU A 430 11.52 0.99 29.65
N ASP A 431 11.91 1.43 28.45
CA ASP A 431 11.75 0.66 27.23
C ASP A 431 12.47 -0.68 27.23
N LYS A 432 11.93 -1.57 26.39
CA LYS A 432 12.45 -2.89 26.10
C LYS A 432 12.77 -2.99 24.63
N ALA A 433 14.00 -3.42 24.34
CA ALA A 433 14.45 -3.70 23.00
C ALA A 433 14.36 -5.19 22.71
N PHE A 434 13.77 -5.50 21.58
CA PHE A 434 13.66 -6.82 20.99
C PHE A 434 14.46 -6.82 19.70
N ILE A 435 15.38 -7.77 19.55
CA ILE A 435 16.29 -7.81 18.40
C ILE A 435 16.26 -9.17 17.70
N SER A 436 16.63 -9.16 16.42
CA SER A 436 17.09 -10.35 15.72
C SER A 436 18.36 -10.01 14.95
N CYS A 437 19.28 -10.96 14.94
CA CYS A 437 20.65 -10.79 14.49
C CYS A 437 20.85 -11.42 13.11
N PHE A 438 21.63 -10.71 12.30
CA PHE A 438 21.98 -11.07 10.93
C PHE A 438 23.46 -10.78 10.69
N THR A 439 24.00 -11.25 9.57
CA THR A 439 25.39 -11.00 9.21
C THR A 439 25.57 -10.93 7.71
N PHE A 440 26.61 -10.21 7.29
CA PHE A 440 27.05 -10.16 5.90
C PHE A 440 27.66 -11.47 5.39
N HIS A 441 28.03 -12.37 6.30
CA HIS A 441 28.75 -13.59 5.98
C HIS A 441 27.80 -14.77 5.73
N HIS A 442 27.56 -15.12 4.47
CA HIS A 442 26.58 -16.15 4.10
C HIS A 442 27.00 -17.60 4.36
N ASP A 443 28.31 -17.86 4.37
CA ASP A 443 28.90 -19.19 4.54
C ASP A 443 30.16 -19.09 5.40
N SER A 444 29.96 -18.87 6.71
CA SER A 444 31.03 -18.66 7.68
C SER A 444 31.03 -19.74 8.75
N LEU A 445 32.18 -20.39 8.90
CA LEU A 445 32.37 -21.39 9.94
C LEU A 445 32.26 -20.81 11.34
N ASN A 446 32.78 -19.59 11.56
CA ASN A 446 32.67 -18.93 12.86
C ASN A 446 31.20 -18.73 13.24
N GLN A 447 30.36 -18.31 12.28
CA GLN A 447 28.93 -18.13 12.49
C GLN A 447 28.23 -19.47 12.80
N PHE A 448 28.54 -20.53 12.06
CA PHE A 448 28.03 -21.88 12.35
C PHE A 448 28.45 -22.40 13.74
N ARG A 449 29.63 -22.02 14.22
CA ARG A 449 30.11 -22.37 15.57
C ARG A 449 29.41 -21.57 16.66
N LEU A 450 29.09 -20.31 16.42
CA LEU A 450 28.46 -19.44 17.42
C LEU A 450 26.95 -19.68 17.55
N TYR A 451 26.24 -19.76 16.42
CA TYR A 451 24.76 -19.75 16.39
C TYR A 451 24.14 -21.08 15.97
N GLY A 452 24.97 -22.04 15.53
CA GLY A 452 24.53 -23.32 14.97
C GLY A 452 24.80 -24.52 15.87
N LYS A 453 24.98 -24.34 17.18
CA LYS A 453 25.25 -25.46 18.11
C LYS A 453 23.96 -26.18 18.47
N ASN A 454 23.80 -27.43 18.03
CA ASN A 454 22.77 -28.33 18.55
C ASN A 454 23.42 -29.41 19.43
N GLU A 455 22.85 -29.72 20.59
CA GLU A 455 23.35 -30.75 21.53
C GLU A 455 24.87 -30.65 21.81
N GLN A 456 25.41 -29.43 21.94
CA GLN A 456 26.85 -29.14 22.12
C GLN A 456 27.76 -29.50 20.93
N LYS A 457 27.21 -29.90 19.78
CA LYS A 457 27.97 -30.16 18.55
C LYS A 457 28.08 -28.88 17.71
N GLU A 458 29.31 -28.41 17.51
CA GLU A 458 29.58 -27.25 16.66
C GLU A 458 29.30 -27.58 15.18
N ALA A 459 29.08 -26.53 14.38
CA ALA A 459 28.91 -26.65 12.93
C ALA A 459 27.76 -27.58 12.50
N THR A 460 26.64 -27.53 13.25
CA THR A 460 25.38 -28.24 12.96
C THR A 460 24.24 -27.29 12.53
N GLY A 461 24.52 -25.99 12.39
CA GLY A 461 23.55 -24.98 12.03
C GLY A 461 23.27 -24.84 10.53
N VAL A 462 22.38 -23.91 10.22
CA VAL A 462 22.05 -23.49 8.86
C VAL A 462 22.13 -21.98 8.72
N SER A 463 22.46 -21.51 7.52
CA SER A 463 22.45 -20.10 7.16
C SER A 463 21.39 -19.85 6.11
N LEU A 464 20.43 -18.99 6.44
CA LEU A 464 19.35 -18.56 5.57
C LEU A 464 19.73 -17.21 4.96
N VAL A 465 19.96 -17.17 3.65
CA VAL A 465 20.40 -15.97 2.94
C VAL A 465 19.20 -15.27 2.32
N LEU A 466 18.92 -14.07 2.79
CA LEU A 466 17.78 -13.25 2.42
C LEU A 466 18.21 -12.11 1.51
N ASN A 467 17.34 -11.75 0.57
CA ASN A 467 17.51 -10.52 -0.19
C ASN A 467 17.14 -9.29 0.66
N HIS A 468 17.61 -8.11 0.24
CA HIS A 468 17.35 -6.86 0.94
C HIS A 468 15.86 -6.50 1.08
N GLU A 469 14.97 -7.04 0.23
CA GLU A 469 13.54 -6.75 0.25
C GLU A 469 12.83 -7.34 1.48
N TYR A 470 13.44 -8.31 2.17
CA TYR A 470 12.91 -8.78 3.46
C TYR A 470 12.85 -7.65 4.50
N PHE A 471 13.77 -6.70 4.40
CA PHE A 471 13.90 -5.56 5.30
C PHE A 471 13.27 -4.30 4.70
N SER A 472 12.94 -3.34 5.57
CA SER A 472 12.55 -2.01 5.11
C SER A 472 13.78 -1.22 4.64
N SER A 473 13.72 -0.66 3.45
CA SER A 473 14.69 0.35 2.98
C SER A 473 14.43 1.74 3.57
N ASP A 474 13.23 1.95 4.11
CA ASP A 474 12.87 3.19 4.77
C ASP A 474 13.48 3.23 6.20
N SER A 475 14.34 4.22 6.46
CA SER A 475 15.02 4.55 7.74
C SER A 475 14.09 4.89 8.94
N ILE A 476 12.80 4.63 8.79
CA ILE A 476 11.79 5.23 9.64
C ILE A 476 11.89 4.66 11.07
N THR A 477 11.63 5.49 12.06
CA THR A 477 11.50 5.16 13.48
C THR A 477 10.28 4.27 13.81
N ASN A 478 9.72 3.56 12.82
CA ASN A 478 8.65 2.56 12.97
C ASN A 478 9.02 1.48 13.99
N ASN A 479 10.32 1.36 14.25
CA ASN A 479 10.88 0.39 15.15
C ASN A 479 10.98 0.90 16.61
N ILE A 480 10.34 2.03 16.94
CA ILE A 480 10.28 2.61 18.29
C ILE A 480 8.85 3.10 18.60
N ARG A 481 8.21 2.48 19.61
CA ARG A 481 6.99 2.94 20.30
C ARG A 481 5.86 3.46 19.37
N THR A 482 5.22 2.60 18.59
CA THR A 482 4.09 3.03 17.72
C THR A 482 2.72 2.99 18.39
N THR A 483 2.47 2.05 19.32
CA THR A 483 1.13 1.75 19.88
C THR A 483 0.75 2.63 21.07
N ASN A 484 1.67 2.91 22.00
CA ASN A 484 1.34 3.71 23.20
C ASN A 484 1.32 5.23 22.95
N ILE A 485 1.99 5.69 21.89
CA ILE A 485 2.06 7.11 21.55
C ILE A 485 0.75 7.55 20.89
N SER A 486 0.13 6.69 20.06
CA SER A 486 -1.17 7.01 19.44
C SER A 486 -2.25 7.21 20.49
N GLU A 487 -2.34 6.33 21.50
CA GLU A 487 -3.31 6.49 22.58
C GLU A 487 -3.08 7.76 23.42
N LYS A 488 -1.83 8.12 23.71
CA LYS A 488 -1.52 9.37 24.44
C LYS A 488 -1.80 10.61 23.59
N ILE A 489 -1.43 10.60 22.31
CA ILE A 489 -1.69 11.73 21.39
C ILE A 489 -3.19 11.89 21.15
N GLU A 490 -3.94 10.81 20.96
CA GLU A 490 -5.40 10.84 20.79
C GLU A 490 -6.10 11.32 22.06
N ASN A 491 -5.67 10.88 23.25
CA ASN A 491 -6.22 11.34 24.52
C ASN A 491 -5.92 12.83 24.80
N ASP A 492 -4.75 13.32 24.41
CA ASP A 492 -4.41 14.75 24.51
C ASP A 492 -5.17 15.58 23.47
N ALA A 493 -5.33 15.10 22.23
CA ALA A 493 -6.15 15.74 21.20
C ALA A 493 -7.64 15.77 21.56
N LEU A 494 -8.15 14.75 22.27
CA LEU A 494 -9.52 14.68 22.80
C LEU A 494 -9.78 15.69 23.94
N LYS A 495 -8.74 16.09 24.68
CA LYS A 495 -8.85 17.17 25.69
C LYS A 495 -8.94 18.54 25.02
N ASP A 496 -8.16 18.76 23.97
CA ASP A 496 -8.17 20.01 23.20
C ASP A 496 -9.44 20.12 22.32
N SER A 497 -9.96 19.01 21.79
CA SER A 497 -11.19 19.02 20.99
C SER A 497 -12.45 19.20 21.83
N LYS A 498 -12.44 18.81 23.11
CA LYS A 498 -13.55 19.08 24.04
C LYS A 498 -13.75 20.57 24.34
N SER A 499 -12.78 21.43 24.05
CA SER A 499 -12.98 22.88 24.11
C SER A 499 -13.55 23.48 22.82
N MET A 500 -13.65 22.71 21.73
CA MET A 500 -14.12 23.16 20.42
C MET A 500 -15.41 22.47 19.93
N ILE A 501 -15.78 21.32 20.49
CA ILE A 501 -16.99 20.55 20.10
C ILE A 501 -18.22 20.98 20.93
N SER A 502 -18.46 22.28 21.06
CA SER A 502 -19.78 22.80 21.51
C SER A 502 -20.67 23.24 20.36
N GLU A 503 -20.20 23.19 19.11
CA GLU A 503 -21.00 23.63 17.97
C GLU A 503 -20.85 22.69 16.77
N ILE A 504 -22.00 22.32 16.22
CA ILE A 504 -22.25 21.63 14.93
C ILE A 504 -22.54 20.13 15.06
N SER A 505 -23.85 19.87 15.13
CA SER A 505 -24.57 18.61 15.00
C SER A 505 -25.20 18.52 13.60
N THR A 506 -25.55 17.28 13.21
CA THR A 506 -26.39 16.80 12.08
C THR A 506 -25.65 16.56 10.74
N LYS A 507 -25.39 15.28 10.37
CA LYS A 507 -26.25 14.22 9.75
C LYS A 507 -26.47 14.44 8.24
N ASP A 508 -25.90 13.55 7.42
CA ASP A 508 -26.56 12.85 6.30
C ASP A 508 -25.61 11.81 5.64
N GLU A 509 -26.05 10.55 5.59
CA GLU A 509 -25.42 9.39 4.94
C GLU A 509 -26.16 9.06 3.63
N ILE A 510 -25.46 8.86 2.51
CA ILE A 510 -25.91 8.02 1.39
C ILE A 510 -24.71 7.27 0.79
N ALA A 511 -24.88 5.95 0.65
CA ALA A 511 -23.91 4.94 0.25
C ALA A 511 -23.60 4.91 -1.26
N VAL A 512 -22.32 4.69 -1.59
CA VAL A 512 -21.85 4.11 -2.86
C VAL A 512 -20.90 2.99 -2.50
N LYS A 513 -21.16 1.79 -3.05
CA LYS A 513 -20.34 0.59 -2.87
C LYS A 513 -18.97 0.79 -3.53
N GLU A 514 -17.99 1.22 -2.73
CA GLU A 514 -16.60 0.83 -2.88
C GLU A 514 -16.39 -0.44 -2.05
N ASN A 515 -15.54 -1.37 -2.52
CA ASN A 515 -15.15 -2.58 -1.80
C ASN A 515 -14.25 -2.22 -0.60
N ASP A 516 -14.83 -1.55 0.38
CA ASP A 516 -14.33 -1.49 1.74
C ASP A 516 -15.10 -2.55 2.55
N GLU A 517 -14.36 -3.41 3.25
CA GLU A 517 -14.96 -4.33 4.21
C GLU A 517 -15.85 -3.57 5.20
N PRO A 518 -17.09 -4.03 5.49
CA PRO A 518 -17.97 -3.32 6.39
C PRO A 518 -17.41 -3.28 7.81
N LEU A 519 -17.26 -2.07 8.35
CA LEU A 519 -16.83 -1.80 9.72
C LEU A 519 -17.96 -2.01 10.75
N ASP A 520 -18.77 -3.06 10.59
CA ASP A 520 -19.86 -3.42 11.51
C ASP A 520 -19.70 -4.88 11.96
N ASN A 521 -18.70 -5.09 12.81
CA ASN A 521 -18.61 -6.17 13.79
C ASN A 521 -17.44 -5.85 14.73
N ILE A 522 -17.61 -4.91 15.66
CA ILE A 522 -16.74 -4.81 16.84
C ILE A 522 -17.11 -5.96 17.78
N LYS A 523 -16.86 -7.19 17.33
CA LYS A 523 -16.40 -8.27 18.20
C LYS A 523 -14.99 -7.87 18.61
N GLU A 524 -14.65 -8.03 19.89
CA GLU A 524 -13.32 -7.82 20.45
C GLU A 524 -12.22 -8.01 19.39
N ILE A 525 -11.63 -6.90 18.93
CA ILE A 525 -10.50 -6.97 17.99
C ILE A 525 -9.42 -7.76 18.72
N ALA A 526 -9.17 -8.98 18.24
CA ALA A 526 -8.17 -9.84 18.84
C ALA A 526 -6.84 -9.08 18.88
N LYS A 527 -6.20 -9.06 20.06
CA LYS A 527 -4.90 -8.42 20.27
C LYS A 527 -3.92 -8.81 19.15
N PRO A 528 -3.19 -7.86 18.54
CA PRO A 528 -2.28 -8.18 17.45
C PRO A 528 -1.19 -9.16 17.94
N LYS A 529 -1.19 -10.38 17.39
CA LYS A 529 -0.26 -11.45 17.80
C LYS A 529 1.12 -11.38 17.13
N CYS A 530 1.34 -10.47 16.19
CA CYS A 530 2.61 -10.33 15.49
C CYS A 530 2.80 -8.94 14.85
N LEU A 531 4.04 -8.63 14.50
CA LEU A 531 4.46 -7.41 13.83
C LEU A 531 4.46 -7.60 12.30
N GLU A 532 3.50 -6.98 11.64
CA GLU A 532 3.27 -7.10 10.18
C GLU A 532 4.04 -6.08 9.33
N MET A 533 4.66 -5.07 9.95
CA MET A 533 5.46 -4.07 9.23
C MET A 533 6.90 -4.55 9.03
N LYS A 534 7.49 -4.26 7.86
CA LYS A 534 8.93 -4.50 7.65
C LYS A 534 9.75 -3.54 8.50
N LEU A 535 10.79 -4.05 9.15
CA LEU A 535 11.69 -3.26 9.97
C LEU A 535 13.01 -3.01 9.22
N PRO A 536 13.66 -1.86 9.43
CA PRO A 536 14.97 -1.60 8.87
C PRO A 536 16.04 -2.48 9.51
N LEU A 537 17.06 -2.82 8.73
CA LEU A 537 18.24 -3.54 9.18
C LEU A 537 19.42 -2.56 9.31
N TYR A 538 20.09 -2.57 10.46
CA TYR A 538 21.22 -1.71 10.74
C TYR A 538 22.49 -2.53 11.00
N ARG A 539 23.63 -2.10 10.47
CA ARG A 539 24.95 -2.65 10.84
C ARG A 539 25.34 -2.19 12.25
N CYS A 540 26.00 -3.04 13.02
CA CYS A 540 26.47 -2.69 14.35
C CYS A 540 27.73 -1.81 14.31
N ILE A 541 27.89 -0.99 15.34
CA ILE A 541 29.11 -0.24 15.66
C ILE A 541 29.91 -1.06 16.67
N TYR A 542 31.18 -1.33 16.39
CA TYR A 542 32.11 -1.94 17.32
C TYR A 542 32.95 -0.87 17.99
N PHE A 543 32.92 -0.84 19.32
CA PHE A 543 33.63 0.15 20.13
C PHE A 543 34.57 -0.55 21.11
N ASP A 544 35.83 -0.10 21.12
CA ASP A 544 36.80 -0.47 22.14
C ASP A 544 36.94 0.67 23.15
N SER A 545 36.63 0.41 24.42
CA SER A 545 36.59 1.47 25.42
C SER A 545 37.96 1.99 25.84
N ASP A 546 39.01 1.22 25.56
CA ASP A 546 40.35 1.49 26.08
C ASP A 546 41.18 2.28 25.06
N SER A 547 41.02 1.97 23.77
CA SER A 547 41.65 2.71 22.66
C SER A 547 40.74 3.77 22.02
N GLU A 548 39.46 3.81 22.40
CA GLU A 548 38.39 4.57 21.72
C GLU A 548 38.20 4.21 20.24
N LEU A 549 38.73 3.07 19.78
CA LEU A 549 38.62 2.65 18.39
C LEU A 549 37.17 2.32 18.04
N ILE A 550 36.70 2.90 16.93
CA ILE A 550 35.39 2.64 16.35
C ILE A 550 35.55 1.92 15.00
N LYS A 551 34.78 0.85 14.84
CA LYS A 551 34.60 0.10 13.60
C LYS A 551 33.12 -0.10 13.34
N VAL A 552 32.73 -0.40 12.10
CA VAL A 552 31.35 -0.76 11.77
C VAL A 552 31.32 -2.16 11.18
N ALA A 553 30.21 -2.88 11.32
CA ALA A 553 30.07 -4.18 10.69
C ALA A 553 30.08 -4.04 9.15
N HIS A 554 30.76 -4.95 8.48
CA HIS A 554 30.96 -4.90 7.03
C HIS A 554 31.21 -6.29 6.42
N ARG A 555 31.15 -6.38 5.09
CA ARG A 555 31.62 -7.54 4.32
C ARG A 555 33.14 -7.62 4.31
N GLU A 556 33.67 -8.82 4.20
CA GLU A 556 35.12 -9.06 4.09
C GLU A 556 35.53 -9.34 2.63
N GLU A 557 36.77 -9.00 2.27
CA GLU A 557 37.33 -9.14 0.91
C GLU A 557 37.11 -10.55 0.35
N TRP A 558 37.39 -11.57 1.16
CA TRP A 558 37.30 -12.96 0.74
C TRP A 558 35.88 -13.34 0.26
N THR A 559 34.84 -12.66 0.74
CA THR A 559 33.45 -12.92 0.32
C THR A 559 33.20 -12.46 -1.12
N PHE A 560 33.84 -11.38 -1.56
CA PHE A 560 33.77 -10.88 -2.94
C PHE A 560 34.58 -11.77 -3.86
N CYS A 561 35.82 -12.08 -3.46
CA CYS A 561 36.71 -12.99 -4.19
C CYS A 561 36.08 -14.38 -4.40
N ARG A 562 35.45 -14.94 -3.36
CA ARG A 562 34.73 -16.23 -3.44
C ARG A 562 33.52 -16.15 -4.38
N LYS A 563 32.75 -15.05 -4.35
CA LYS A 563 31.58 -14.85 -5.22
C LYS A 563 31.97 -14.69 -6.69
N GLU A 564 33.10 -14.05 -6.97
CA GLU A 564 33.60 -13.81 -8.33
C GLU A 564 34.51 -14.92 -8.88
N GLY A 565 34.99 -15.83 -8.01
CA GLY A 565 35.95 -16.88 -8.38
C GLY A 565 37.33 -16.32 -8.77
N ARG A 566 37.75 -15.21 -8.17
CA ARG A 566 39.00 -14.50 -8.50
C ARG A 566 39.75 -14.12 -7.22
N ALA A 567 41.07 -14.03 -7.30
CA ALA A 567 41.91 -13.62 -6.16
C ALA A 567 41.79 -12.12 -5.82
N GLN A 568 41.44 -11.30 -6.82
CA GLN A 568 41.23 -9.85 -6.66
C GLN A 568 39.84 -9.49 -7.21
N SER A 569 39.04 -8.79 -6.40
CA SER A 569 37.72 -8.30 -6.78
C SER A 569 37.75 -6.79 -7.01
N LYS A 570 37.21 -6.35 -8.15
CA LYS A 570 36.99 -4.91 -8.39
C LYS A 570 35.89 -4.36 -7.49
N ASN A 571 34.85 -5.16 -7.24
CA ASN A 571 33.74 -4.79 -6.37
C ASN A 571 34.19 -4.62 -4.91
N TRP A 572 35.21 -5.38 -4.47
CA TRP A 572 35.84 -5.16 -3.17
C TRP A 572 36.51 -3.79 -3.09
N ALA A 573 37.29 -3.39 -4.09
CA ALA A 573 37.99 -2.09 -4.05
C ALA A 573 37.00 -0.90 -3.95
N GLU A 574 35.88 -0.97 -4.67
CA GLU A 574 34.80 0.01 -4.56
C GLU A 574 34.13 -0.04 -3.17
N TYR A 575 33.76 -1.23 -2.71
CA TYR A 575 33.15 -1.42 -1.39
C TYR A 575 34.06 -0.99 -0.23
N GLU A 576 35.35 -1.25 -0.32
CA GLU A 576 36.34 -0.90 0.69
C GLU A 576 36.42 0.63 0.86
N GLN A 577 36.35 1.38 -0.25
CA GLN A 577 36.28 2.84 -0.21
C GLN A 577 34.98 3.33 0.44
N TYR A 578 33.85 2.76 0.02
CA TYR A 578 32.53 3.05 0.60
C TYR A 578 32.52 2.80 2.11
N ILE A 579 32.95 1.63 2.57
CA ILE A 579 32.87 1.28 3.99
C ILE A 579 33.85 2.08 4.83
N LYS A 580 35.07 2.38 4.33
CA LYS A 580 36.01 3.29 5.00
C LYS A 580 35.40 4.68 5.19
N GLN A 581 34.64 5.16 4.20
CA GLN A 581 33.94 6.44 4.31
C GLN A 581 32.82 6.38 5.36
N VAL A 582 32.00 5.32 5.37
CA VAL A 582 30.97 5.13 6.42
C VAL A 582 31.59 5.06 7.81
N GLU A 583 32.69 4.33 7.98
CA GLU A 583 33.41 4.19 9.25
C GLU A 583 33.92 5.54 9.77
N LYS A 584 34.52 6.32 8.87
CA LYS A 584 35.01 7.67 9.16
C LYS A 584 33.87 8.61 9.55
N ASP A 585 32.80 8.65 8.75
CA ASP A 585 31.66 9.54 8.99
C ASP A 585 30.91 9.16 10.27
N CYS A 586 30.79 7.86 10.56
CA CYS A 586 30.20 7.37 11.80
C CYS A 586 31.02 7.83 13.01
N SER A 587 32.35 7.68 12.96
CA SER A 587 33.26 8.10 14.04
C SER A 587 33.18 9.61 14.28
N VAL A 588 33.21 10.43 13.21
CA VAL A 588 33.08 11.89 13.31
C VAL A 588 31.75 12.28 13.94
N LYS A 589 30.64 11.71 13.48
CA LYS A 589 29.30 12.05 14.00
C LYS A 589 29.08 11.58 15.43
N LEU A 590 29.64 10.43 15.83
CA LEU A 590 29.61 9.98 17.22
C LEU A 590 30.36 10.95 18.13
N GLU A 591 31.51 11.47 17.70
CA GLU A 591 32.26 12.46 18.47
C GLU A 591 31.52 13.82 18.55
N GLU A 592 30.92 14.28 17.44
CA GLU A 592 30.02 15.45 17.46
C GLU A 592 28.85 15.25 18.43
N LEU A 593 28.23 14.06 18.43
CA LEU A 593 27.17 13.70 19.38
C LEU A 593 27.68 13.75 20.82
N LYS A 594 28.86 13.18 21.11
CA LYS A 594 29.50 13.21 22.44
C LYS A 594 29.69 14.64 22.94
N GLN A 595 30.13 15.55 22.07
CA GLN A 595 30.28 16.97 22.39
C GLN A 595 28.95 17.65 22.66
N LEU A 596 27.92 17.42 21.83
CA LEU A 596 26.59 17.99 22.00
C LEU A 596 25.93 17.52 23.30
N VAL A 597 26.02 16.22 23.57
CA VAL A 597 25.47 15.54 24.75
C VAL A 597 26.18 16.00 26.04
N SER A 598 27.51 16.07 26.06
CA SER A 598 28.29 16.61 27.20
C SER A 598 27.84 18.03 27.58
N GLN A 599 27.51 18.80 26.55
CA GLN A 599 26.79 20.07 26.58
C GLN A 599 25.65 20.14 27.61
N VAL A 600 24.70 19.23 27.42
CA VAL A 600 23.43 19.15 28.17
C VAL A 600 23.59 18.34 29.45
N TYR A 601 24.37 17.27 29.39
CA TYR A 601 24.52 16.35 30.52
C TYR A 601 25.16 17.02 31.74
N LYS A 602 25.99 18.05 31.56
CA LYS A 602 26.54 18.85 32.67
C LYS A 602 25.45 19.47 33.54
N SER A 603 24.35 19.96 32.98
CA SER A 603 23.24 20.52 33.79
C SER A 603 22.44 19.41 34.46
N ILE A 604 22.16 18.31 33.75
CA ILE A 604 21.46 17.15 34.30
C ILE A 604 22.21 16.58 35.51
N LYS A 605 23.53 16.41 35.40
CA LYS A 605 24.37 15.86 36.47
C LYS A 605 24.44 16.77 37.70
N LYS A 606 24.25 18.08 37.55
CA LYS A 606 24.33 19.05 38.65
C LYS A 606 23.10 18.99 39.56
N ASP A 607 21.93 18.68 38.99
CA ASP A 607 20.65 18.62 39.69
C ASP A 607 19.81 17.49 39.09
N VAL A 608 20.09 16.25 39.51
CA VAL A 608 19.47 15.05 38.91
C VAL A 608 17.96 15.03 39.15
N GLU A 609 17.51 15.32 40.37
CA GLU A 609 16.10 15.29 40.74
C GLU A 609 15.31 16.40 40.02
N GLY A 610 15.86 17.61 39.94
CA GLY A 610 15.22 18.73 39.23
C GLY A 610 15.30 18.65 37.70
N GLN A 611 16.10 17.74 37.14
CA GLN A 611 16.31 17.59 35.68
C GLN A 611 15.90 16.21 35.15
N GLN A 612 15.03 15.49 35.87
CA GLN A 612 14.59 14.15 35.47
C GLN A 612 13.99 14.13 34.05
N ASP A 613 13.16 15.11 33.70
CA ASP A 613 12.57 15.23 32.35
C ASP A 613 13.62 15.35 31.24
N GLN A 614 14.72 16.07 31.51
CA GLN A 614 15.83 16.20 30.56
C GLN A 614 16.63 14.91 30.46
N ALA A 615 16.83 14.21 31.57
CA ALA A 615 17.51 12.91 31.58
C ALA A 615 16.72 11.85 30.80
N GLU A 616 15.39 11.85 30.97
CA GLU A 616 14.48 10.98 30.21
C GLU A 616 14.48 11.34 28.73
N LEU A 617 14.34 12.63 28.37
CA LEU A 617 14.39 13.08 26.98
C LEU A 617 15.71 12.69 26.30
N LEU A 618 16.84 12.83 27.01
CA LEU A 618 18.13 12.40 26.49
C LEU A 618 18.17 10.89 26.25
N ALA A 619 17.66 10.08 27.19
CA ALA A 619 17.60 8.64 27.04
C ALA A 619 16.72 8.22 25.84
N GLU A 620 15.60 8.91 25.63
CA GLU A 620 14.68 8.66 24.51
C GLU A 620 15.26 9.06 23.17
N ILE A 621 15.98 10.20 23.08
CA ILE A 621 16.65 10.64 21.86
C ILE A 621 17.74 9.64 21.44
N LEU A 622 18.48 9.08 22.41
CA LEU A 622 19.58 8.13 22.15
C LEU A 622 19.10 6.71 21.84
N LEU A 623 17.84 6.41 22.12
CA LEU A 623 17.23 5.09 21.98
C LEU A 623 17.44 4.41 20.62
N PRO A 624 17.32 5.10 19.46
CA PRO A 624 17.46 4.47 18.14
C PRO A 624 18.84 3.85 17.88
N ILE A 625 19.90 4.35 18.52
CA ILE A 625 21.28 3.87 18.31
C ILE A 625 21.84 3.12 19.51
N ARG A 626 21.13 3.12 20.65
CA ARG A 626 21.56 2.54 21.92
C ARG A 626 21.95 1.06 21.82
N TYR A 627 21.19 0.30 21.03
CA TYR A 627 21.32 -1.14 20.89
C TYR A 627 22.05 -1.58 19.62
N LEU A 628 22.68 -0.62 18.92
CA LEU A 628 23.51 -0.86 17.73
C LEU A 628 25.01 -0.86 18.06
N MET A 629 25.42 -0.48 19.27
CA MET A 629 26.82 -0.47 19.69
C MET A 629 27.17 -1.75 20.46
N LYS A 630 28.25 -2.41 20.04
CA LYS A 630 28.79 -3.66 20.60
C LYS A 630 30.25 -3.50 21.00
N HIS A 631 30.72 -4.37 21.90
CA HIS A 631 32.12 -4.40 22.28
C HIS A 631 32.99 -4.89 21.12
N MET A 632 34.18 -4.31 20.93
CA MET A 632 35.11 -4.63 19.84
C MET A 632 35.49 -6.12 19.76
N ALA A 633 35.49 -6.81 20.91
CA ALA A 633 35.75 -8.25 20.99
C ALA A 633 34.80 -9.11 20.14
N PHE A 634 33.61 -8.60 19.80
CA PHE A 634 32.63 -9.30 18.97
C PHE A 634 32.69 -8.89 17.49
N LYS A 635 33.73 -8.17 17.05
CA LYS A 635 33.85 -7.67 15.67
C LYS A 635 33.75 -8.78 14.62
N GLU A 636 34.29 -9.97 14.91
CA GLU A 636 34.26 -11.11 13.99
C GLU A 636 32.84 -11.56 13.60
N GLU A 637 31.83 -11.18 14.37
CA GLU A 637 30.43 -11.49 14.07
C GLU A 637 29.92 -10.73 12.83
N GLN A 638 30.48 -9.55 12.55
CA GLN A 638 30.03 -8.65 11.47
C GLN A 638 28.49 -8.51 11.47
N GLU A 639 27.95 -8.17 12.64
CA GLU A 639 26.54 -8.27 12.96
C GLU A 639 25.71 -7.09 12.42
N CYS A 640 24.52 -7.41 11.96
CA CYS A 640 23.44 -6.48 11.66
C CYS A 640 22.21 -6.82 12.50
N ARG A 641 21.42 -5.81 12.86
CA ARG A 641 20.26 -5.96 13.74
C ARG A 641 19.00 -5.35 13.14
N ILE A 642 17.91 -6.11 13.21
CA ILE A 642 16.60 -5.53 13.39
C ILE A 642 16.46 -5.22 14.88
N VAL A 643 16.01 -4.02 15.22
CA VAL A 643 15.74 -3.62 16.60
C VAL A 643 14.33 -3.07 16.67
N TYR A 644 13.47 -3.60 17.52
CA TYR A 644 12.15 -3.04 17.84
C TYR A 644 12.11 -2.66 19.32
N VAL A 645 11.78 -1.42 19.63
CA VAL A 645 11.77 -0.88 20.98
C VAL A 645 10.36 -0.49 21.39
N THR A 646 9.88 -1.05 22.50
CA THR A 646 8.53 -0.82 23.00
C THR A 646 8.45 -0.91 24.53
N GLN A 647 7.25 -0.88 25.10
CA GLN A 647 6.98 -0.99 26.53
C GLN A 647 6.16 -2.25 26.83
N TRP A 648 6.18 -2.71 28.09
CA TRP A 648 5.58 -3.98 28.51
C TRP A 648 4.07 -4.13 28.25
N ASN A 649 3.35 -3.02 28.10
CA ASN A 649 1.93 -3.01 27.78
C ASN A 649 1.63 -3.12 26.28
N ASP A 650 2.64 -3.24 25.41
CA ASP A 650 2.45 -3.44 23.98
C ASP A 650 1.96 -4.87 23.69
N ASP A 651 0.80 -4.98 23.03
CA ASP A 651 0.08 -6.24 22.84
C ASP A 651 0.82 -7.26 21.95
N VAL A 652 1.83 -6.82 21.18
CA VAL A 652 2.66 -7.71 20.35
C VAL A 652 3.65 -8.54 21.17
N ILE A 653 3.91 -8.17 22.43
CA ILE A 653 4.84 -8.87 23.31
C ILE A 653 4.23 -10.19 23.76
N GLN A 654 5.01 -11.27 23.61
CA GLN A 654 4.65 -12.62 24.01
C GLN A 654 5.67 -13.17 24.98
N TYR A 655 5.26 -14.15 25.80
CA TYR A 655 6.12 -14.87 26.72
C TYR A 655 6.12 -16.36 26.38
N ASP A 656 7.29 -16.93 26.15
CA ASP A 656 7.47 -18.36 25.89
C ASP A 656 7.67 -19.10 27.21
N ALA A 657 6.58 -19.57 27.80
CA ALA A 657 6.62 -20.25 29.09
C ALA A 657 7.24 -21.65 29.04
N GLU A 658 7.22 -22.30 27.87
CA GLU A 658 7.54 -23.72 27.73
C GLU A 658 9.01 -23.97 27.41
N HIS A 659 9.60 -23.19 26.50
CA HIS A 659 10.93 -23.47 25.97
C HIS A 659 11.97 -22.49 26.49
N SER A 660 11.89 -21.23 26.05
CA SER A 660 12.95 -20.26 26.30
C SER A 660 12.80 -19.48 27.62
N LYS A 661 11.60 -19.45 28.22
CA LYS A 661 11.26 -18.61 29.39
C LYS A 661 11.63 -17.15 29.17
N ARG A 662 11.43 -16.66 27.94
CA ARG A 662 11.80 -15.33 27.48
C ARG A 662 10.62 -14.62 26.85
N PHE A 663 10.68 -13.29 26.89
CA PHE A 663 9.79 -12.46 26.12
C PHE A 663 10.28 -12.35 24.68
N TYR A 664 9.36 -12.32 23.74
CA TYR A 664 9.65 -12.19 22.32
C TYR A 664 8.52 -11.46 21.59
N ILE A 665 8.80 -11.03 20.37
CA ILE A 665 7.82 -10.49 19.43
C ILE A 665 7.89 -11.32 18.16
N ASN A 666 6.74 -11.79 17.68
CA ASN A 666 6.65 -12.44 16.38
C ASN A 666 6.78 -11.40 15.26
N TYR A 667 7.76 -11.59 14.38
CA TYR A 667 7.97 -10.79 13.18
C TYR A 667 7.33 -11.49 11.98
N GLY A 668 6.12 -11.05 11.62
CA GLY A 668 5.20 -11.74 10.69
C GLY A 668 5.63 -11.76 9.22
N GLN A 669 6.85 -11.33 8.90
CA GLN A 669 7.33 -11.35 7.51
C GLN A 669 7.67 -12.76 7.05
N ASP A 670 7.04 -13.18 5.95
CA ASP A 670 7.32 -14.47 5.32
C ASP A 670 8.72 -14.50 4.70
N MET A 671 9.62 -15.21 5.38
CA MET A 671 11.03 -15.31 5.00
C MET A 671 11.23 -16.02 3.65
N VAL A 672 10.35 -16.98 3.32
CA VAL A 672 10.48 -17.84 2.12
C VAL A 672 10.37 -17.01 0.83
N LYS A 673 9.54 -15.96 0.84
CA LYS A 673 9.38 -15.04 -0.30
C LYS A 673 10.66 -14.32 -0.68
N HIS A 674 11.58 -14.18 0.27
CA HIS A 674 12.80 -13.37 0.15
C HIS A 674 14.08 -14.20 0.27
N LEU A 675 13.97 -15.53 0.35
CA LEU A 675 15.08 -16.45 0.57
C LEU A 675 15.78 -16.79 -0.75
N GLN A 676 17.09 -16.51 -0.82
CA GLN A 676 17.92 -16.74 -2.01
C GLN A 676 18.67 -18.07 -1.92
N LYS A 677 19.23 -18.39 -0.74
CA LYS A 677 20.11 -19.56 -0.54
C LYS A 677 19.98 -20.11 0.87
N ILE A 678 20.22 -21.40 1.01
CA ILE A 678 20.39 -22.08 2.29
C ILE A 678 21.78 -22.72 2.30
N TYR A 679 22.64 -22.35 3.24
CA TYR A 679 23.88 -23.07 3.50
C TYR A 679 23.74 -23.97 4.72
N LEU A 680 24.12 -25.23 4.57
CA LEU A 680 24.19 -26.20 5.65
C LEU A 680 25.63 -26.30 6.13
N ALA A 681 25.83 -26.22 7.44
CA ALA A 681 27.12 -26.49 8.03
C ALA A 681 27.57 -27.94 7.74
N PRO A 682 28.87 -28.26 7.83
CA PRO A 682 29.38 -29.60 7.53
C PRO A 682 28.65 -30.76 8.25
N TYR A 683 28.24 -30.60 9.50
CA TYR A 683 27.50 -31.63 10.24
C TYR A 683 25.97 -31.52 10.13
N ALA A 684 25.46 -30.61 9.30
CA ALA A 684 24.04 -30.51 8.97
C ALA A 684 23.72 -31.14 7.60
N GLN A 685 24.67 -31.85 6.99
CA GLN A 685 24.52 -32.41 5.64
C GLN A 685 23.31 -33.35 5.50
N GLN A 686 22.98 -34.12 6.55
CA GLN A 686 21.82 -35.00 6.57
C GLN A 686 20.48 -34.27 6.40
N GLU A 687 20.42 -32.96 6.72
CA GLU A 687 19.22 -32.15 6.59
C GLU A 687 18.96 -31.67 5.14
N ARG A 688 19.89 -31.93 4.23
CA ARG A 688 19.84 -31.41 2.85
C ARG A 688 18.54 -31.73 2.11
N ASN A 689 18.16 -32.99 2.07
CA ASN A 689 16.97 -33.42 1.34
C ASN A 689 15.70 -32.77 1.92
N MET A 690 15.70 -32.48 3.22
CA MET A 690 14.57 -31.85 3.88
C MET A 690 14.41 -30.39 3.45
N PHE A 691 15.49 -29.62 3.40
CA PHE A 691 15.43 -28.24 2.91
C PHE A 691 15.15 -28.17 1.40
N GLU A 692 15.66 -29.10 0.60
CA GLU A 692 15.31 -29.21 -0.82
C GLU A 692 13.80 -29.49 -1.00
N TYR A 693 13.22 -30.36 -0.16
CA TYR A 693 11.76 -30.60 -0.13
C TYR A 693 10.96 -29.34 0.24
N ILE A 694 11.33 -28.63 1.31
CA ILE A 694 10.64 -27.41 1.75
C ILE A 694 10.65 -26.35 0.64
N VAL A 695 11.81 -26.15 -0.01
CA VAL A 695 11.95 -25.19 -1.12
C VAL A 695 11.07 -25.59 -2.31
N ALA A 696 11.13 -26.85 -2.75
CA ALA A 696 10.35 -27.33 -3.89
C ALA A 696 8.84 -27.17 -3.63
N HIS A 697 8.40 -27.50 -2.41
CA HIS A 697 7.01 -27.34 -2.00
C HIS A 697 6.59 -25.85 -1.95
N ALA A 698 7.46 -24.94 -1.50
CA ALA A 698 7.18 -23.51 -1.52
C ALA A 698 7.01 -22.96 -2.96
N GLN A 699 7.82 -23.42 -3.90
CA GLN A 699 7.72 -23.05 -5.32
C GLN A 699 6.45 -23.60 -5.97
N GLN A 700 6.11 -24.88 -5.73
CA GLN A 700 4.91 -25.52 -6.28
C GLN A 700 3.61 -24.82 -5.85
N ASN A 701 3.57 -24.27 -4.64
CA ASN A 701 2.40 -23.57 -4.10
C ASN A 701 2.45 -22.04 -4.32
N GLY A 702 3.38 -21.53 -5.13
CA GLY A 702 3.48 -20.10 -5.44
C GLY A 702 3.86 -19.21 -4.25
N ARG A 703 4.42 -19.78 -3.17
CA ARG A 703 4.87 -19.01 -1.99
C ARG A 703 6.17 -18.26 -2.27
N THR A 704 6.94 -18.68 -3.27
CA THR A 704 8.13 -17.98 -3.77
C THR A 704 8.31 -18.23 -5.26
N GLU A 705 8.75 -17.19 -5.98
CA GLU A 705 9.17 -17.27 -7.39
C GLU A 705 10.71 -17.42 -7.51
N GLN A 706 11.42 -17.40 -6.38
CA GLN A 706 12.88 -17.42 -6.36
C GLN A 706 13.44 -18.84 -6.60
N ASP A 707 14.54 -18.94 -7.36
CA ASP A 707 15.33 -20.16 -7.50
C ASP A 707 16.25 -20.35 -6.28
N ILE A 708 15.70 -20.93 -5.20
CA ILE A 708 16.39 -21.06 -3.91
C ILE A 708 17.37 -22.25 -3.95
N LYS A 709 18.65 -21.99 -3.67
CA LYS A 709 19.70 -23.01 -3.74
C LYS A 709 20.09 -23.51 -2.36
N VAL A 710 19.92 -24.82 -2.12
CA VAL A 710 20.47 -25.51 -0.94
C VAL A 710 21.91 -25.94 -1.22
N ARG A 711 22.85 -25.53 -0.37
CA ARG A 711 24.29 -25.73 -0.53
C ARG A 711 24.89 -26.30 0.75
N LEU A 712 25.88 -27.16 0.59
CA LEU A 712 26.75 -27.54 1.70
C LEU A 712 27.88 -26.52 1.82
N SER A 713 28.20 -26.13 3.05
CA SER A 713 29.39 -25.33 3.35
C SER A 713 30.65 -26.13 3.00
N HIS A 714 31.60 -25.49 2.34
CA HIS A 714 32.91 -26.09 2.02
C HIS A 714 34.02 -25.58 2.95
N ASN A 715 33.65 -24.87 4.04
CA ASN A 715 34.65 -24.36 4.97
C ASN A 715 35.35 -25.51 5.70
N PRO A 716 36.68 -25.43 5.90
CA PRO A 716 37.44 -26.49 6.56
C PRO A 716 37.03 -26.62 8.03
N PHE A 717 36.51 -27.77 8.43
CA PHE A 717 36.18 -28.08 9.83
C PHE A 717 36.98 -29.28 10.34
N ARG A 718 37.54 -29.16 11.55
CA ARG A 718 38.31 -30.26 12.17
C ARG A 718 37.34 -31.31 12.69
N GLN A 719 37.26 -32.45 12.00
CA GLN A 719 36.54 -33.61 12.53
C GLN A 719 37.32 -34.14 13.74
N TYR A 720 36.70 -34.09 14.93
CA TYR A 720 37.21 -34.87 16.05
C TYR A 720 36.83 -36.33 15.78
N SER A 721 37.84 -37.11 15.40
CA SER A 721 37.76 -38.56 15.17
C SER A 721 37.44 -39.32 16.45
#